data_AF-A0A7M7NVV7-F1
#
_entry.id   AF-A0A7M7NVV7-F1
#
_cell.length_a   1.000
_cell.length_b   1.000
_cell.length_c   1.000
_cell.angle_alpha   90.00
_cell.angle_beta   90.00
_cell.angle_gamma   90.00
#
_symmetry.space_group_name_H-M   'P 1'
#
loop_
_entity.id
_entity.type
_entity.pdbx_description
1 polymer ?
#
loop_
_entity_poly.entity_id
_entity_poly.type
_entity_poly.pdbx_seq_one_letter_code
_entity_poly.pdbx_strand_id
1 'polypeptide(L)'
;MAFPKKSKNRRDLLELLRNKGNHAHNLQVLREGKGLLIPFKRPTYETPVKDYLPCTQCYAWYVRSDLWKHRKKCVGSAQSGSGSFQSQCSMLLPMPKEVPVRLRDEVFSRMTHDDVSLAVRHDDLIIKLGGHLLSKFQDSNNHYNYVGQKLREMGRLLLQMRSIRPSINCLSDTIDPKVFDDVVRAVNKIAGLDESSGKYKTPSLALKVGHSLKKCSRFLMAEALKNGDTGQKERAEQFGELCSLEWAEKVSTGALKTLYTAKRNRPTIIPLSSDIQSVHNTIQHQMQESMTHITAGSVSSDDFSRLGQAMLAQTVLFNRKRSGEVERMTVENYKKRTGDLNKDVLQGLNKLEKELCKKLTRVEIPGKRGRTVPVLLTQEMKEALDVLAEESIRQDAGVLESNMYLFARPGCTTPYRGCDAVRKFARMSKAEHPENITSTQLRKHVATMSQILCLKDNELDVLATFMGHNIKVHREYYRLPENTLQVAKIAKILLLMEKGQMNKCSGMSLDSINVDLNEACEEDNNPDGDIQEDDTPDVDSQEVDTPDGDSQEVDTPEEGHTPDGDIQEELSDERDGPPGSMEPKSSHPVAKRSKAERITWTAAQHHAVDTFFKRNYRTFQIPGKEECEECRNKYPELATLPWTKIKYRVYNIIKQNKLKSH
;
A
#
# COMPACT_ATOMS: atom_id res chain seq x y z
N MET A 1 -46.34 -31.31 -7.57
CA MET A 1 -46.12 -32.78 -7.64
C MET A 1 -45.95 -33.26 -9.10
N ALA A 2 -45.09 -32.60 -9.87
CA ALA A 2 -45.00 -32.76 -11.34
C ALA A 2 -44.21 -34.00 -11.82
N PHE A 3 -43.58 -34.76 -10.91
CA PHE A 3 -42.75 -35.92 -11.25
C PHE A 3 -43.40 -37.26 -10.84
N PRO A 4 -43.17 -38.36 -11.59
CA PRO A 4 -43.71 -39.68 -11.28
C PRO A 4 -43.37 -40.15 -9.87
N LYS A 5 -44.28 -40.93 -9.26
CA LYS A 5 -44.04 -41.56 -7.95
C LYS A 5 -42.76 -42.42 -8.02
N LYS A 6 -41.94 -42.38 -6.95
CA LYS A 6 -40.64 -43.07 -6.82
C LYS A 6 -39.54 -42.68 -7.82
N SER A 7 -39.77 -41.72 -8.73
CA SER A 7 -38.71 -41.21 -9.61
C SER A 7 -37.55 -40.59 -8.82
N LYS A 8 -36.33 -40.66 -9.38
CA LYS A 8 -35.12 -40.06 -8.79
C LYS A 8 -35.32 -38.55 -8.56
N ASN A 9 -35.75 -37.83 -9.59
CA ASN A 9 -36.00 -36.38 -9.51
C ASN A 9 -37.01 -36.01 -8.41
N ARG A 10 -38.06 -36.82 -8.21
CA ARG A 10 -39.02 -36.60 -7.12
C ARG A 10 -38.38 -36.81 -5.74
N ARG A 11 -37.52 -37.82 -5.59
CA ARG A 11 -36.80 -38.06 -4.32
C ARG A 11 -35.84 -36.92 -4.01
N ASP A 12 -35.04 -36.49 -4.98
CA ASP A 12 -34.05 -35.43 -4.82
C ASP A 12 -34.72 -34.08 -4.44
N LEU A 13 -35.85 -33.75 -5.07
CA LEU A 13 -36.61 -32.54 -4.73
C LEU A 13 -37.27 -32.60 -3.34
N LEU A 14 -37.78 -33.77 -2.93
CA LEU A 14 -38.34 -33.96 -1.60
C LEU A 14 -37.25 -33.87 -0.51
N GLU A 15 -36.07 -34.41 -0.78
CA GLU A 15 -34.90 -34.29 0.10
C GLU A 15 -34.45 -32.83 0.22
N LEU A 16 -34.40 -32.09 -0.89
CA LEU A 16 -34.11 -30.65 -0.88
C LEU A 16 -35.11 -29.87 -0.02
N LEU A 17 -36.41 -30.18 -0.12
CA LEU A 17 -37.43 -29.55 0.73
C LEU A 17 -37.23 -29.84 2.22
N ARG A 18 -36.92 -31.09 2.58
CA ARG A 18 -36.59 -31.45 3.98
C ARG A 18 -35.36 -30.70 4.47
N ASN A 19 -34.31 -30.64 3.65
CA ASN A 19 -33.08 -29.94 4.00
C ASN A 19 -33.32 -28.43 4.20
N LYS A 20 -34.18 -27.80 3.40
CA LYS A 20 -34.60 -26.40 3.60
C LYS A 20 -35.32 -26.21 4.94
N GLY A 21 -36.24 -27.12 5.29
CA GLY A 21 -36.91 -27.12 6.60
C GLY A 21 -35.92 -27.28 7.77
N ASN A 22 -35.03 -28.27 7.68
CA ASN A 22 -33.98 -28.48 8.69
C ASN A 22 -33.03 -27.28 8.79
N HIS A 23 -32.71 -26.63 7.67
CA HIS A 23 -31.89 -25.43 7.67
C HIS A 23 -32.59 -24.27 8.38
N ALA A 24 -33.88 -24.02 8.12
CA ALA A 24 -34.64 -22.99 8.83
C ALA A 24 -34.67 -23.24 10.36
N HIS A 25 -34.91 -24.49 10.77
CA HIS A 25 -34.83 -24.90 12.18
C HIS A 25 -33.44 -24.65 12.78
N ASN A 26 -32.38 -25.09 12.10
CA ASN A 26 -31.00 -24.91 12.56
C ASN A 26 -30.63 -23.42 12.69
N LEU A 27 -31.10 -22.55 11.79
CA LEU A 27 -30.91 -21.11 11.92
C LEU A 27 -31.61 -20.54 13.14
N GLN A 28 -32.81 -21.03 13.48
CA GLN A 28 -33.51 -20.62 14.69
C GLN A 28 -32.75 -21.05 15.95
N VAL A 29 -32.30 -22.30 16.01
CA VAL A 29 -31.48 -22.84 17.12
C VAL A 29 -30.21 -21.99 17.32
N LEU A 30 -29.53 -21.63 16.24
CA LEU A 30 -28.34 -20.77 16.32
C LEU A 30 -28.63 -19.35 16.79
N ARG A 31 -29.78 -18.77 16.42
CA ARG A 31 -30.18 -17.42 16.85
C ARG A 31 -30.60 -17.38 18.31
N GLU A 32 -31.33 -18.39 18.76
CA GLU A 32 -31.84 -18.47 20.14
C GLU A 32 -30.79 -19.03 21.11
N GLY A 33 -29.72 -19.65 20.59
CA GLY A 33 -28.70 -20.33 21.38
C GLY A 33 -29.24 -21.55 22.13
N LYS A 34 -30.42 -22.05 21.77
CA LYS A 34 -31.14 -23.12 22.46
C LYS A 34 -31.68 -24.13 21.46
N GLY A 35 -31.56 -25.42 21.79
CA GLY A 35 -32.05 -26.54 20.98
C GLY A 35 -30.94 -27.36 20.33
N LEU A 36 -31.34 -28.34 19.50
CA LEU A 36 -30.43 -29.27 18.83
C LEU A 36 -30.38 -29.01 17.33
N LEU A 37 -29.15 -28.99 16.78
CA LEU A 37 -28.97 -28.99 15.33
C LEU A 37 -29.37 -30.35 14.73
N ILE A 38 -29.94 -30.27 13.53
CA ILE A 38 -30.31 -31.40 12.68
C ILE A 38 -29.29 -31.49 11.54
N PRO A 39 -28.16 -32.21 11.71
CA PRO A 39 -27.23 -32.47 10.62
C PRO A 39 -27.77 -33.55 9.68
N PHE A 40 -27.25 -33.59 8.45
CA PHE A 40 -27.55 -34.64 7.49
C PHE A 40 -27.13 -36.02 7.98
N LYS A 41 -25.97 -36.07 8.66
CA LYS A 41 -25.43 -37.25 9.31
C LYS A 41 -24.76 -36.83 10.61
N ARG A 42 -25.14 -37.46 11.72
CA ARG A 42 -24.43 -37.30 12.99
C ARG A 42 -23.13 -38.13 12.93
N PRO A 43 -21.96 -37.52 13.18
CA PRO A 43 -20.72 -38.26 13.37
C PRO A 43 -20.80 -39.14 14.63
N THR A 44 -19.94 -40.16 14.72
CA THR A 44 -19.84 -41.05 15.88
C THR A 44 -19.08 -40.42 17.06
N TYR A 45 -18.45 -39.28 16.84
CA TYR A 45 -17.70 -38.51 17.83
C TYR A 45 -18.41 -37.18 18.11
N GLU A 46 -18.19 -36.63 19.30
CA GLU A 46 -18.71 -35.32 19.66
C GLU A 46 -18.12 -34.23 18.76
N THR A 47 -18.99 -33.40 18.20
CA THR A 47 -18.59 -32.32 17.30
C THR A 47 -19.22 -31.02 17.79
N PRO A 48 -18.41 -29.97 18.03
CA PRO A 48 -18.91 -28.65 18.38
C PRO A 48 -19.91 -28.12 17.36
N VAL A 49 -20.93 -27.39 17.84
CA VAL A 49 -21.95 -26.73 17.00
C VAL A 49 -21.31 -25.85 15.91
N LYS A 50 -20.21 -25.17 16.25
CA LYS A 50 -19.46 -24.28 15.34
C LYS A 50 -18.83 -25.00 14.12
N ASP A 51 -18.67 -26.31 14.18
CA ASP A 51 -18.04 -27.10 13.10
C ASP A 51 -19.05 -27.61 12.08
N TYR A 52 -20.34 -27.36 12.26
CA TYR A 52 -21.36 -27.69 11.27
C TYR A 52 -21.63 -26.53 10.32
N LEU A 53 -21.64 -26.83 9.01
CA LEU A 53 -22.01 -25.86 7.98
C LEU A 53 -23.08 -26.41 7.02
N PRO A 54 -24.03 -25.57 6.59
CA PRO A 54 -24.98 -25.90 5.54
C PRO A 54 -24.34 -25.85 4.14
N CYS A 55 -24.64 -26.82 3.29
CA CYS A 55 -24.27 -26.78 1.89
C CYS A 55 -25.05 -25.69 1.13
N THR A 56 -24.36 -24.89 0.31
CA THR A 56 -24.99 -23.82 -0.48
C THR A 56 -26.00 -24.30 -1.52
N GLN A 57 -25.93 -25.57 -1.91
CA GLN A 57 -26.77 -26.14 -2.97
C GLN A 57 -27.95 -26.92 -2.40
N CYS A 58 -27.68 -27.87 -1.50
CA CYS A 58 -28.72 -28.76 -0.97
C CYS A 58 -29.24 -28.36 0.41
N TYR A 59 -28.69 -27.32 1.06
CA TYR A 59 -29.04 -26.85 2.41
C TYR A 59 -28.84 -27.86 3.55
N ALA A 60 -28.32 -29.06 3.24
CA ALA A 60 -28.01 -30.07 4.23
C ALA A 60 -26.77 -29.67 5.06
N TRP A 61 -26.79 -29.96 6.35
CA TRP A 61 -25.74 -29.60 7.29
C TRP A 61 -24.73 -30.73 7.46
N TYR A 62 -23.45 -30.42 7.32
CA TYR A 62 -22.34 -31.38 7.42
C TYR A 62 -21.26 -30.84 8.36
N VAL A 63 -20.48 -31.74 8.95
CA VAL A 63 -19.23 -31.36 9.62
C VAL A 63 -18.28 -30.76 8.59
N ARG A 64 -17.61 -29.64 8.92
CA ARG A 64 -16.79 -28.89 7.96
C ARG A 64 -15.72 -29.74 7.29
N SER A 65 -15.13 -30.69 8.02
CA SER A 65 -14.08 -31.61 7.54
C SER A 65 -14.59 -32.59 6.47
N ASP A 66 -15.90 -32.85 6.41
CA ASP A 66 -16.51 -33.81 5.48
C ASP A 66 -17.22 -33.15 4.29
N LEU A 67 -17.36 -31.81 4.26
CA LEU A 67 -18.03 -31.08 3.18
C LEU A 67 -17.43 -31.33 1.80
N TRP A 68 -16.12 -31.55 1.71
CA TRP A 68 -15.46 -31.83 0.43
C TRP A 68 -15.88 -33.19 -0.15
N LYS A 69 -16.20 -34.17 0.71
CA LYS A 69 -16.72 -35.49 0.29
C LYS A 69 -18.13 -35.34 -0.27
N HIS A 70 -18.95 -34.52 0.39
CA HIS A 70 -20.31 -34.20 -0.08
C HIS A 70 -20.29 -33.46 -1.41
N ARG A 71 -19.42 -32.44 -1.57
CA ARG A 71 -19.35 -31.59 -2.77
C ARG A 71 -19.27 -32.39 -4.08
N LYS A 72 -18.54 -33.52 -4.08
CA LYS A 72 -18.39 -34.40 -5.26
C LYS A 72 -19.69 -35.07 -5.72
N LYS A 73 -20.67 -35.22 -4.82
CA LYS A 73 -21.92 -35.97 -5.05
C LYS A 73 -23.16 -35.08 -4.92
N CYS A 74 -22.98 -33.77 -4.75
CA CYS A 74 -24.07 -32.85 -4.53
C CYS A 74 -24.88 -32.65 -5.82
N VAL A 75 -26.21 -32.67 -5.70
CA VAL A 75 -27.16 -32.55 -6.82
C VAL A 75 -26.99 -31.22 -7.59
N GLY A 76 -26.43 -30.18 -6.97
CA GLY A 76 -26.18 -28.87 -7.56
C GLY A 76 -24.71 -28.59 -7.90
N SER A 77 -23.96 -29.58 -8.40
CA SER A 77 -22.52 -29.45 -8.74
C SER A 77 -22.25 -28.49 -9.92
N ALA A 78 -22.51 -27.20 -9.75
CA ALA A 78 -21.91 -26.15 -10.57
C ALA A 78 -20.66 -25.63 -9.85
N GLN A 79 -19.50 -25.74 -10.50
CA GLN A 79 -18.27 -25.12 -10.03
C GLN A 79 -18.29 -23.63 -10.42
N SER A 80 -18.86 -22.78 -9.56
CA SER A 80 -18.83 -21.34 -9.83
C SER A 80 -18.78 -20.56 -8.53
N GLY A 81 -17.61 -20.03 -8.22
CA GLY A 81 -17.40 -19.09 -7.12
C GLY A 81 -15.92 -18.99 -6.75
N SER A 82 -15.39 -17.78 -6.68
CA SER A 82 -14.06 -17.53 -6.14
C SER A 82 -14.07 -17.71 -4.62
N GLY A 83 -13.31 -18.68 -4.08
CA GLY A 83 -13.15 -18.89 -2.63
C GLY A 83 -13.29 -20.36 -2.20
N SER A 84 -12.98 -20.65 -0.94
CA SER A 84 -13.15 -22.00 -0.39
C SER A 84 -14.64 -22.36 -0.29
N PHE A 85 -14.98 -23.62 -0.61
CA PHE A 85 -16.37 -24.12 -0.49
C PHE A 85 -16.92 -23.97 0.93
N GLN A 86 -16.07 -24.12 1.96
CA GLN A 86 -16.45 -23.89 3.36
C GLN A 86 -16.81 -22.41 3.60
N SER A 87 -16.05 -21.47 3.04
CA SER A 87 -16.33 -20.04 3.17
C SER A 87 -17.67 -19.67 2.56
N GLN A 88 -18.01 -20.22 1.39
CA GLN A 88 -19.33 -20.05 0.77
C GLN A 88 -20.45 -20.64 1.63
N CYS A 89 -20.28 -21.87 2.13
CA CYS A 89 -21.25 -22.52 3.03
C CYS A 89 -21.50 -21.69 4.30
N SER A 90 -20.45 -21.08 4.85
CA SER A 90 -20.57 -20.26 6.06
C SER A 90 -21.39 -18.97 5.88
N MET A 91 -21.65 -18.54 4.64
CA MET A 91 -22.48 -17.36 4.36
C MET A 91 -23.97 -17.60 4.61
N LEU A 92 -24.39 -18.88 4.69
CA LEU A 92 -25.75 -19.26 5.06
C LEU A 92 -25.96 -19.31 6.58
N LEU A 93 -24.92 -19.09 7.40
CA LEU A 93 -25.07 -18.99 8.84
C LEU A 93 -25.70 -17.64 9.23
N PRO A 94 -26.36 -17.54 10.40
CA PRO A 94 -26.87 -16.27 10.90
C PRO A 94 -25.72 -15.25 11.03
N MET A 95 -25.97 -14.01 10.62
CA MET A 95 -25.08 -12.86 10.86
C MET A 95 -25.87 -11.76 11.58
N PRO A 96 -25.19 -10.80 12.24
CA PRO A 96 -25.82 -9.60 12.78
C PRO A 96 -26.67 -8.88 11.72
N LYS A 97 -27.74 -8.21 12.15
CA LYS A 97 -28.78 -7.67 11.25
C LYS A 97 -28.28 -6.58 10.28
N GLU A 98 -27.11 -5.97 10.53
CA GLU A 98 -26.63 -4.78 9.80
C GLU A 98 -25.25 -4.97 9.15
N VAL A 99 -25.02 -6.06 8.41
CA VAL A 99 -23.79 -6.20 7.60
C VAL A 99 -24.00 -5.58 6.21
N PRO A 100 -23.16 -4.61 5.78
CA PRO A 100 -23.22 -4.08 4.43
C PRO A 100 -23.10 -5.19 3.37
N VAL A 101 -24.02 -5.23 2.40
CA VAL A 101 -24.10 -6.26 1.34
C VAL A 101 -22.75 -6.46 0.65
N ARG A 102 -22.07 -5.35 0.29
CA ARG A 102 -20.75 -5.40 -0.35
C ARG A 102 -19.68 -6.05 0.54
N LEU A 103 -19.69 -5.80 1.85
CA LEU A 103 -18.73 -6.42 2.78
C LEU A 103 -18.97 -7.93 2.90
N ARG A 104 -20.24 -8.32 2.97
CA ARG A 104 -20.67 -9.72 3.01
C ARG A 104 -20.23 -10.49 1.76
N ASP A 105 -20.55 -9.96 0.59
CA ASP A 105 -20.44 -10.70 -0.67
C ASP A 105 -19.01 -10.66 -1.23
N GLU A 106 -18.25 -9.58 -1.01
CA GLU A 106 -16.92 -9.42 -1.61
C GLU A 106 -15.75 -9.73 -0.65
N VAL A 107 -15.95 -9.58 0.68
CA VAL A 107 -14.88 -9.79 1.67
C VAL A 107 -15.12 -11.06 2.48
N PHE A 108 -16.28 -11.20 3.13
CA PHE A 108 -16.54 -12.35 4.01
C PHE A 108 -16.64 -13.68 3.26
N SER A 109 -17.15 -13.66 2.02
CA SER A 109 -17.22 -14.85 1.15
C SER A 109 -15.85 -15.41 0.78
N ARG A 110 -14.82 -14.56 0.69
CA ARG A 110 -13.44 -14.90 0.32
C ARG A 110 -12.57 -15.21 1.54
N MET A 111 -13.00 -14.80 2.72
CA MET A 111 -12.27 -15.02 3.97
C MET A 111 -12.30 -16.50 4.36
N THR A 112 -11.15 -17.02 4.80
CA THR A 112 -11.07 -18.38 5.35
C THR A 112 -11.98 -18.52 6.56
N HIS A 113 -12.81 -19.57 6.58
CA HIS A 113 -13.70 -19.87 7.71
C HIS A 113 -12.92 -20.50 8.88
N ASP A 114 -12.90 -19.83 10.03
CA ASP A 114 -12.17 -20.17 11.26
C ASP A 114 -12.66 -19.32 12.44
N ASP A 115 -12.14 -19.56 13.64
CA ASP A 115 -12.56 -18.82 14.85
C ASP A 115 -12.33 -17.30 14.71
N VAL A 116 -11.29 -16.88 13.96
CA VAL A 116 -11.01 -15.46 13.69
C VAL A 116 -12.11 -14.84 12.83
N SER A 117 -12.45 -15.45 11.70
CA SER A 117 -13.50 -14.96 10.81
C SER A 117 -14.89 -15.01 11.47
N LEU A 118 -15.13 -15.97 12.36
CA LEU A 118 -16.34 -16.01 13.19
C LEU A 118 -16.39 -14.82 14.15
N ALA A 119 -15.30 -14.52 14.86
CA ALA A 119 -15.23 -13.35 15.74
C ALA A 119 -15.47 -12.04 14.97
N VAL A 120 -14.84 -11.89 13.79
CA VAL A 120 -15.01 -10.73 12.90
C VAL A 120 -16.47 -10.54 12.46
N ARG A 121 -17.18 -11.63 12.15
CA ARG A 121 -18.55 -11.57 11.63
C ARG A 121 -19.61 -11.25 12.67
N HIS A 122 -19.28 -11.36 13.96
CA HIS A 122 -20.20 -11.12 15.07
C HIS A 122 -19.83 -9.86 15.87
N ASP A 123 -18.87 -9.07 15.38
CA ASP A 123 -18.40 -7.86 16.06
C ASP A 123 -18.76 -6.60 15.27
N ASP A 124 -19.60 -5.75 15.86
CA ASP A 124 -20.16 -4.58 15.19
C ASP A 124 -19.09 -3.54 14.83
N LEU A 125 -18.08 -3.34 15.68
CA LEU A 125 -17.03 -2.35 15.44
C LEU A 125 -16.09 -2.81 14.32
N ILE A 126 -15.74 -4.10 14.29
CA ILE A 126 -14.95 -4.68 13.19
C ILE A 126 -15.74 -4.61 11.87
N ILE A 127 -17.05 -4.89 11.88
CA ILE A 127 -17.91 -4.75 10.69
C ILE A 127 -17.91 -3.30 10.19
N LYS A 128 -18.10 -2.32 11.10
CA LYS A 128 -18.05 -0.87 10.78
C LYS A 128 -16.70 -0.46 10.20
N LEU A 129 -15.59 -0.94 10.77
CA LEU A 129 -14.24 -0.72 10.22
C LEU A 129 -14.15 -1.23 8.78
N GLY A 130 -14.68 -2.42 8.50
CA GLY A 130 -14.72 -3.01 7.16
C GLY A 130 -15.52 -2.19 6.17
N GLY A 131 -16.72 -1.74 6.57
CA GLY A 131 -17.57 -0.87 5.76
C GLY A 131 -16.88 0.44 5.38
N HIS A 132 -16.22 1.09 6.34
CA HIS A 132 -15.47 2.32 6.09
C HIS A 132 -14.23 2.11 5.22
N LEU A 133 -13.50 1.00 5.39
CA LEU A 133 -12.38 0.69 4.50
C LEU A 133 -12.88 0.50 3.07
N LEU A 134 -14.01 -0.17 2.86
CA LEU A 134 -14.60 -0.33 1.54
C LEU A 134 -15.08 1.00 0.93
N SER A 135 -15.64 1.92 1.73
CA SER A 135 -16.03 3.24 1.23
C SER A 135 -14.82 4.10 0.82
N LYS A 136 -13.64 3.87 1.41
CA LYS A 136 -12.40 4.53 0.97
C LYS A 136 -11.92 4.00 -0.40
N PHE A 137 -12.28 2.76 -0.76
CA PHE A 137 -11.80 2.07 -1.97
C PHE A 137 -12.90 1.91 -3.04
N GLN A 138 -13.83 2.87 -3.13
CA GLN A 138 -14.99 2.77 -4.03
C GLN A 138 -14.61 2.44 -5.49
N ASP A 139 -13.46 2.93 -5.96
CA ASP A 139 -13.01 2.85 -7.36
C ASP A 139 -12.23 1.57 -7.72
N SER A 140 -11.84 0.74 -6.74
CA SER A 140 -10.94 -0.39 -7.01
C SER A 140 -11.42 -1.70 -6.38
N ASN A 141 -12.01 -2.56 -7.22
CA ASN A 141 -12.49 -3.93 -6.91
C ASN A 141 -11.41 -4.91 -6.42
N ASN A 142 -10.17 -4.47 -6.18
CA ASN A 142 -9.04 -5.34 -5.84
C ASN A 142 -8.57 -5.23 -4.37
N HIS A 143 -9.18 -4.36 -3.56
CA HIS A 143 -8.78 -4.16 -2.15
C HIS A 143 -9.49 -5.09 -1.16
N TYR A 144 -10.36 -5.99 -1.62
CA TYR A 144 -11.11 -6.88 -0.73
C TYR A 144 -10.22 -7.78 0.14
N ASN A 145 -9.08 -8.25 -0.40
CA ASN A 145 -8.11 -9.04 0.36
C ASN A 145 -7.43 -8.22 1.46
N TYR A 146 -7.08 -6.96 1.17
CA TYR A 146 -6.51 -6.04 2.14
C TYR A 146 -7.49 -5.77 3.29
N VAL A 147 -8.76 -5.47 2.94
CA VAL A 147 -9.81 -5.29 3.95
C VAL A 147 -9.96 -6.56 4.78
N GLY A 148 -10.04 -7.73 4.13
CA GLY A 148 -10.14 -9.02 4.82
C GLY A 148 -8.97 -9.28 5.78
N GLN A 149 -7.74 -8.93 5.39
CA GLN A 149 -6.57 -9.02 6.26
C GLN A 149 -6.70 -8.11 7.48
N LYS A 150 -7.04 -6.83 7.28
CA LYS A 150 -7.24 -5.85 8.36
C LYS A 150 -8.29 -6.29 9.37
N LEU A 151 -9.43 -6.81 8.90
CA LEU A 151 -10.47 -7.33 9.79
C LEU A 151 -9.97 -8.55 10.58
N ARG A 152 -9.21 -9.44 9.95
CA ARG A 152 -8.62 -10.60 10.64
C ARG A 152 -7.52 -10.19 11.64
N GLU A 153 -6.80 -9.10 11.42
CA GLU A 153 -5.86 -8.54 12.41
C GLU A 153 -6.64 -8.14 13.69
N MET A 154 -7.76 -7.43 13.53
CA MET A 154 -8.63 -7.05 14.66
C MET A 154 -9.33 -8.25 15.31
N GLY A 155 -9.78 -9.23 14.52
CA GLY A 155 -10.37 -10.45 15.04
C GLY A 155 -9.40 -11.28 15.90
N ARG A 156 -8.11 -11.34 15.51
CA ARG A 156 -7.07 -11.98 16.33
C ARG A 156 -6.85 -11.26 17.64
N LEU A 157 -6.83 -9.92 17.61
CA LEU A 157 -6.74 -9.12 18.83
C LEU A 157 -7.92 -9.41 19.76
N LEU A 158 -9.15 -9.39 19.24
CA LEU A 158 -10.36 -9.65 20.04
C LEU A 158 -10.34 -11.04 20.71
N LEU A 159 -9.94 -12.08 19.98
CA LEU A 159 -9.80 -13.42 20.56
C LEU A 159 -8.72 -13.47 21.64
N GLN A 160 -7.59 -12.78 21.42
CA GLN A 160 -6.53 -12.73 22.43
C GLN A 160 -6.95 -11.93 23.67
N MET A 161 -7.72 -10.86 23.50
CA MET A 161 -8.29 -10.08 24.60
C MET A 161 -9.27 -10.90 25.44
N ARG A 162 -10.14 -11.69 24.79
CA ARG A 162 -11.05 -12.62 25.49
C ARG A 162 -10.30 -13.65 26.35
N SER A 163 -9.11 -14.08 25.92
CA SER A 163 -8.28 -14.99 26.72
C SER A 163 -7.60 -14.32 27.92
N ILE A 164 -7.29 -13.03 27.83
CA ILE A 164 -6.66 -12.27 28.93
C ILE A 164 -7.72 -11.81 29.93
N ARG A 165 -8.84 -11.30 29.41
CA ARG A 165 -9.93 -10.72 30.19
C ARG A 165 -11.27 -11.26 29.67
N PRO A 166 -11.86 -12.28 30.34
CA PRO A 166 -13.11 -12.89 29.91
C PRO A 166 -14.33 -11.96 29.89
N SER A 167 -14.26 -10.78 30.51
CA SER A 167 -15.33 -9.77 30.48
C SER A 167 -15.46 -9.05 29.12
N ILE A 168 -14.46 -9.17 28.24
CA ILE A 168 -14.46 -8.55 26.91
C ILE A 168 -15.31 -9.39 25.97
N ASN A 169 -16.42 -8.83 25.49
CA ASN A 169 -17.31 -9.52 24.55
C ASN A 169 -17.10 -9.01 23.12
N CYS A 170 -16.79 -7.74 22.93
CA CYS A 170 -16.63 -7.12 21.63
C CYS A 170 -15.42 -6.18 21.60
N LEU A 171 -15.00 -5.77 20.41
CA LEU A 171 -13.83 -4.91 20.23
C LEU A 171 -14.05 -3.52 20.86
N SER A 172 -15.29 -3.02 20.94
CA SER A 172 -15.53 -1.74 21.63
C SER A 172 -15.21 -1.79 23.12
N ASP A 173 -15.31 -2.95 23.77
CA ASP A 173 -14.93 -3.11 25.19
C ASP A 173 -13.41 -2.98 25.39
N THR A 174 -12.62 -3.11 24.32
CA THR A 174 -11.16 -2.94 24.36
C THR A 174 -10.73 -1.46 24.27
N ILE A 175 -11.63 -0.57 23.84
CA ILE A 175 -11.37 0.87 23.70
C ILE A 175 -11.83 1.56 24.98
N ASP A 176 -11.09 1.29 26.05
CA ASP A 176 -11.27 1.87 27.37
C ASP A 176 -9.88 2.08 27.99
N PRO A 177 -9.59 3.27 28.56
CA PRO A 177 -8.33 3.55 29.23
C PRO A 177 -7.93 2.50 30.28
N LYS A 178 -8.91 1.95 31.02
CA LYS A 178 -8.68 0.95 32.08
C LYS A 178 -8.23 -0.42 31.55
N VAL A 179 -8.38 -0.65 30.25
CA VAL A 179 -8.03 -1.91 29.58
C VAL A 179 -6.78 -1.74 28.71
N PHE A 180 -6.22 -0.53 28.63
CA PHE A 180 -5.12 -0.19 27.72
C PHE A 180 -3.91 -1.12 27.86
N ASP A 181 -3.44 -1.37 29.09
CA ASP A 181 -2.29 -2.27 29.31
C ASP A 181 -2.56 -3.72 28.90
N ASP A 182 -3.80 -4.19 29.08
CA ASP A 182 -4.18 -5.53 28.60
C ASP A 182 -4.22 -5.57 27.07
N VAL A 183 -4.61 -4.47 26.40
CA VAL A 183 -4.54 -4.35 24.94
C VAL A 183 -3.10 -4.41 24.46
N VAL A 184 -2.18 -3.67 25.10
CA VAL A 184 -0.75 -3.73 24.78
C VAL A 184 -0.22 -5.15 24.95
N ARG A 185 -0.54 -5.81 26.07
CA ARG A 185 -0.17 -7.22 26.32
C ARG A 185 -0.70 -8.15 25.24
N ALA A 186 -1.96 -7.97 24.82
CA ALA A 186 -2.56 -8.76 23.76
C ALA A 186 -1.85 -8.54 22.41
N VAL A 187 -1.52 -7.30 22.06
CA VAL A 187 -0.79 -6.95 20.84
C VAL A 187 0.60 -7.58 20.82
N ASN A 188 1.33 -7.49 21.92
CA ASN A 188 2.65 -8.09 22.05
C ASN A 188 2.60 -9.61 21.89
N LYS A 189 1.59 -10.26 22.46
CA LYS A 189 1.39 -11.71 22.31
C LYS A 189 1.03 -12.13 20.89
N ILE A 190 0.12 -11.44 20.20
CA ILE A 190 -0.24 -11.78 18.81
C ILE A 190 0.90 -11.49 17.82
N ALA A 191 1.72 -10.48 18.10
CA ALA A 191 2.89 -10.15 17.30
C ALA A 191 4.10 -11.06 17.61
N GLY A 192 4.01 -11.88 18.67
CA GLY A 192 5.03 -12.82 19.10
C GLY A 192 6.27 -12.11 19.64
N LEU A 193 6.07 -11.16 20.56
CA LEU A 193 7.16 -10.57 21.35
C LEU A 193 7.79 -11.66 22.22
N ASP A 194 9.09 -11.80 22.12
CA ASP A 194 9.90 -12.56 23.06
C ASP A 194 10.35 -11.63 24.19
N GLU A 195 9.85 -11.89 25.40
CA GLU A 195 10.13 -11.08 26.59
C GLU A 195 11.62 -11.08 26.96
N SER A 196 12.37 -12.12 26.59
CA SER A 196 13.80 -12.23 26.90
C SER A 196 14.69 -11.40 25.99
N SER A 197 14.35 -11.30 24.70
CA SER A 197 15.16 -10.57 23.71
C SER A 197 14.56 -9.23 23.30
N GLY A 198 13.31 -8.94 23.67
CA GLY A 198 12.56 -7.75 23.23
C GLY A 198 12.25 -7.75 21.74
N LYS A 199 12.41 -8.89 21.04
CA LYS A 199 12.23 -9.01 19.59
C LYS A 199 10.85 -9.55 19.25
N TYR A 200 10.29 -9.03 18.18
CA TYR A 200 9.00 -9.48 17.66
C TYR A 200 9.17 -10.52 16.55
N LYS A 201 8.34 -11.57 16.55
CA LYS A 201 8.24 -12.50 15.41
C LYS A 201 7.60 -11.83 14.19
N THR A 202 6.55 -11.03 14.41
CA THR A 202 5.85 -10.29 13.35
C THR A 202 5.69 -8.82 13.74
N PRO A 203 6.78 -8.03 13.75
CA PRO A 203 6.77 -6.62 14.18
C PRO A 203 5.77 -5.76 13.39
N SER A 204 5.61 -6.01 12.08
CA SER A 204 4.67 -5.25 11.25
C SER A 204 3.21 -5.41 11.68
N LEU A 205 2.85 -6.55 12.30
CA LEU A 205 1.50 -6.77 12.82
C LEU A 205 1.22 -5.85 14.01
N ALA A 206 2.19 -5.67 14.91
CA ALA A 206 2.06 -4.82 16.08
C ALA A 206 1.74 -3.36 15.69
N LEU A 207 2.50 -2.83 14.72
CA LEU A 207 2.29 -1.49 14.17
C LEU A 207 0.92 -1.38 13.49
N LYS A 208 0.59 -2.32 12.61
CA LYS A 208 -0.68 -2.37 11.86
C LYS A 208 -1.90 -2.39 12.78
N VAL A 209 -1.81 -3.10 13.90
CA VAL A 209 -2.89 -3.20 14.89
C VAL A 209 -3.05 -1.88 15.65
N GLY A 210 -1.96 -1.23 16.08
CA GLY A 210 -2.01 0.08 16.72
C GLY A 210 -2.71 1.15 15.88
N HIS A 211 -2.35 1.26 14.60
CA HIS A 211 -3.04 2.18 13.69
C HIS A 211 -4.54 1.88 13.53
N SER A 212 -4.89 0.60 13.49
CA SER A 212 -6.29 0.18 13.36
C SER A 212 -7.09 0.50 14.63
N LEU A 213 -6.49 0.32 15.81
CA LEU A 213 -7.08 0.68 17.11
C LEU A 213 -7.32 2.19 17.24
N LYS A 214 -6.33 3.03 16.89
CA LYS A 214 -6.49 4.49 16.87
C LYS A 214 -7.64 4.92 15.95
N LYS A 215 -7.78 4.25 14.80
CA LYS A 215 -8.91 4.49 13.89
C LYS A 215 -10.25 4.04 14.47
N CYS A 216 -10.30 2.88 15.15
CA CYS A 216 -11.51 2.40 15.82
C CYS A 216 -11.92 3.33 16.98
N SER A 217 -10.97 3.89 17.74
CA SER A 217 -11.26 4.89 18.79
C SER A 217 -11.95 6.12 18.19
N ARG A 218 -11.42 6.66 17.08
CA ARG A 218 -12.06 7.79 16.37
C ARG A 218 -13.47 7.44 15.87
N PHE A 219 -13.73 6.19 15.48
CA PHE A 219 -15.07 5.77 15.08
C PHE A 219 -16.05 5.71 16.23
N LEU A 220 -15.66 5.12 17.37
CA LEU A 220 -16.50 5.12 18.57
C LEU A 220 -16.76 6.54 19.07
N MET A 221 -15.75 7.41 19.03
CA MET A 221 -15.93 8.83 19.36
C MET A 221 -16.95 9.50 18.43
N ALA A 222 -16.86 9.28 17.11
CA ALA A 222 -17.80 9.85 16.15
C ALA A 222 -19.22 9.29 16.29
N GLU A 223 -19.37 8.02 16.68
CA GLU A 223 -20.67 7.40 16.96
C GLU A 223 -21.29 7.93 18.26
N ALA A 224 -20.49 8.02 19.31
CA ALA A 224 -20.88 8.60 20.59
C ALA A 224 -21.37 10.04 20.44
N LEU A 225 -20.67 10.85 19.63
CA LEU A 225 -21.09 12.22 19.28
C LEU A 225 -22.45 12.27 18.57
N LYS A 226 -22.73 11.32 17.66
CA LYS A 226 -24.02 11.25 16.96
C LYS A 226 -25.17 10.82 17.87
N ASN A 227 -24.87 9.93 18.82
CA ASN A 227 -25.86 9.35 19.72
C ASN A 227 -26.04 10.16 21.03
N GLY A 228 -25.21 11.19 21.25
CA GLY A 228 -25.22 11.97 22.49
C GLY A 228 -24.65 11.23 23.71
N ASP A 229 -23.86 10.16 23.50
CA ASP A 229 -23.25 9.37 24.58
C ASP A 229 -21.93 10.01 25.03
N THR A 230 -21.98 10.82 26.08
CA THR A 230 -20.80 11.50 26.63
C THR A 230 -19.80 10.53 27.23
N GLY A 231 -20.26 9.45 27.86
CA GLY A 231 -19.39 8.47 28.51
C GLY A 231 -18.58 7.64 27.52
N GLN A 232 -19.19 7.20 26.42
CA GLN A 232 -18.46 6.49 25.36
C GLN A 232 -17.50 7.43 24.62
N LYS A 233 -17.89 8.69 24.40
CA LYS A 233 -17.01 9.69 23.79
C LYS A 233 -15.74 9.87 24.62
N GLU A 234 -15.88 10.12 25.92
CA GLU A 234 -14.75 10.36 26.82
C GLU A 234 -13.80 9.16 26.88
N ARG A 235 -14.33 7.94 27.02
CA ARG A 235 -13.50 6.71 27.02
C ARG A 235 -12.73 6.55 25.72
N ALA A 236 -13.37 6.78 24.57
CA ALA A 236 -12.73 6.62 23.26
C ALA A 236 -11.65 7.68 23.01
N GLU A 237 -11.88 8.91 23.47
CA GLU A 237 -10.95 10.04 23.41
C GLU A 237 -9.71 9.80 24.28
N GLN A 238 -9.90 9.49 25.56
CA GLN A 238 -8.82 9.16 26.49
C GLN A 238 -7.99 7.95 26.03
N PHE A 239 -8.63 6.91 25.48
CA PHE A 239 -7.90 5.77 24.91
C PHE A 239 -7.07 6.19 23.69
N GLY A 240 -7.59 7.05 22.83
CA GLY A 240 -6.87 7.57 21.67
C GLY A 240 -5.66 8.43 22.05
N GLU A 241 -5.77 9.17 23.16
CA GLU A 241 -4.67 9.94 23.75
C GLU A 241 -3.59 9.02 24.32
N LEU A 242 -3.96 7.99 25.10
CA LEU A 242 -3.01 6.96 25.58
C LEU A 242 -2.29 6.26 24.43
N CYS A 243 -2.99 5.95 23.33
CA CYS A 243 -2.36 5.43 22.11
C CYS A 243 -1.34 6.39 21.50
N SER A 244 -1.44 7.69 21.75
CA SER A 244 -0.50 8.68 21.22
C SER A 244 0.69 8.91 22.17
N LEU A 245 0.47 8.79 23.48
CA LEU A 245 1.50 8.97 24.51
C LEU A 245 2.39 7.74 24.70
N GLU A 246 1.80 6.56 24.90
CA GLU A 246 2.55 5.39 25.39
C GLU A 246 2.79 4.31 24.33
N TRP A 247 2.04 4.32 23.22
CA TRP A 247 2.13 3.25 22.23
C TRP A 247 3.50 3.15 21.56
N ALA A 248 4.16 4.30 21.38
CA ALA A 248 5.49 4.37 20.80
C ALA A 248 6.48 3.58 21.66
N GLU A 249 6.52 3.86 22.95
CA GLU A 249 7.41 3.21 23.91
C GLU A 249 7.08 1.73 24.09
N LYS A 250 5.80 1.41 24.33
CA LYS A 250 5.37 0.05 24.70
C LYS A 250 5.34 -0.94 23.53
N VAL A 251 5.21 -0.46 22.30
CA VAL A 251 5.02 -1.33 21.12
C VAL A 251 5.89 -0.90 19.94
N SER A 252 5.73 0.34 19.45
CA SER A 252 6.31 0.72 18.16
C SER A 252 7.84 0.66 18.16
N THR A 253 8.52 1.24 19.15
CA THR A 253 9.98 1.32 19.20
C THR A 253 10.63 -0.05 19.14
N GLY A 254 10.13 -1.02 19.93
CA GLY A 254 10.62 -2.40 19.90
C GLY A 254 10.36 -3.11 18.56
N ALA A 255 9.18 -2.90 17.97
CA ALA A 255 8.83 -3.44 16.67
C ALA A 255 9.71 -2.84 15.54
N LEU A 256 9.93 -1.52 15.56
CA LEU A 256 10.77 -0.82 14.61
C LEU A 256 12.24 -1.22 14.75
N LYS A 257 12.77 -1.31 15.97
CA LYS A 257 14.14 -1.79 16.23
C LYS A 257 14.33 -3.20 15.68
N THR A 258 13.38 -4.10 15.93
CA THR A 258 13.41 -5.48 15.39
C THR A 258 13.50 -5.45 13.85
N LEU A 259 12.71 -4.60 13.20
CA LEU A 259 12.71 -4.46 11.74
C LEU A 259 14.02 -3.89 11.21
N TYR A 260 14.54 -2.84 11.84
CA TYR A 260 15.79 -2.21 11.44
C TYR A 260 16.98 -3.14 11.65
N THR A 261 17.07 -3.83 12.78
CA THR A 261 18.12 -4.82 13.05
C THR A 261 18.06 -5.98 12.04
N ALA A 262 16.86 -6.49 11.74
CA ALA A 262 16.70 -7.53 10.71
C ALA A 262 17.10 -7.06 9.30
N LYS A 263 16.97 -5.75 9.02
CA LYS A 263 17.35 -5.14 7.74
C LYS A 263 18.84 -4.80 7.65
N ARG A 264 19.50 -4.45 8.76
CA ARG A 264 20.86 -3.86 8.81
C ARG A 264 21.91 -4.65 8.02
N ASN A 265 21.87 -5.98 8.11
CA ASN A 265 22.84 -6.86 7.45
C ASN A 265 22.21 -7.74 6.36
N ARG A 266 20.96 -7.47 5.96
CA ARG A 266 20.31 -8.27 4.92
C ARG A 266 20.90 -7.87 3.56
N PRO A 267 21.59 -8.76 2.83
CA PRO A 267 22.15 -8.41 1.54
C PRO A 267 21.03 -7.98 0.59
N THR A 268 21.26 -6.88 -0.12
CA THR A 268 20.30 -6.41 -1.14
C THR A 268 20.45 -7.30 -2.36
N ILE A 269 19.60 -8.32 -2.46
CA ILE A 269 19.61 -9.24 -3.58
C ILE A 269 18.98 -8.55 -4.79
N ILE A 270 19.75 -8.42 -5.87
CA ILE A 270 19.36 -7.78 -7.13
C ILE A 270 19.38 -8.86 -8.21
N PRO A 271 18.35 -8.97 -9.06
CA PRO A 271 18.33 -9.93 -10.17
C PRO A 271 19.52 -9.72 -11.10
N LEU A 272 20.11 -10.81 -11.58
CA LEU A 272 21.16 -10.74 -12.60
C LEU A 272 20.56 -10.32 -13.96
N SER A 273 21.34 -9.57 -14.74
CA SER A 273 20.94 -9.18 -16.10
C SER A 273 20.72 -10.41 -17.01
N SER A 274 21.53 -11.46 -16.83
CA SER A 274 21.38 -12.75 -17.52
C SER A 274 20.05 -13.43 -17.20
N ASP A 275 19.67 -13.46 -15.93
CA ASP A 275 18.39 -14.03 -15.47
C ASP A 275 17.18 -13.30 -16.06
N ILE A 276 17.25 -11.96 -16.08
CA ILE A 276 16.22 -11.13 -16.71
C ILE A 276 16.09 -11.45 -18.20
N GLN A 277 17.20 -11.64 -18.91
CA GLN A 277 17.19 -12.03 -20.33
C GLN A 277 16.61 -13.43 -20.53
N SER A 278 16.98 -14.40 -19.71
CA SER A 278 16.41 -15.76 -19.74
C SER A 278 14.90 -15.76 -19.57
N VAL A 279 14.39 -14.95 -18.63
CA VAL A 279 12.93 -14.76 -18.46
C VAL A 279 12.31 -14.09 -19.68
N HIS A 280 12.93 -13.03 -20.22
CA HIS A 280 12.43 -12.36 -21.41
C HIS A 280 12.29 -13.32 -22.60
N ASN A 281 13.31 -14.13 -22.87
CA ASN A 281 13.31 -15.11 -23.95
C ASN A 281 12.22 -16.16 -23.77
N THR A 282 12.01 -16.63 -22.54
CA THR A 282 10.95 -17.59 -22.21
C THR A 282 9.56 -16.99 -22.46
N ILE A 283 9.36 -15.71 -22.11
CA ILE A 283 8.10 -15.00 -22.34
C ILE A 283 7.88 -14.77 -23.85
N GLN A 284 8.91 -14.38 -24.60
CA GLN A 284 8.82 -14.19 -26.05
C GLN A 284 8.46 -15.50 -26.77
N HIS A 285 9.05 -16.63 -26.38
CA HIS A 285 8.69 -17.92 -26.95
C HIS A 285 7.20 -18.25 -26.70
N GLN A 286 6.74 -18.11 -25.46
CA GLN A 286 5.33 -18.35 -25.12
C GLN A 286 4.38 -17.40 -25.86
N MET A 287 4.77 -16.14 -26.04
CA MET A 287 4.02 -15.16 -26.80
C MET A 287 3.85 -15.62 -28.25
N GLN A 288 4.94 -15.98 -28.92
CA GLN A 288 4.94 -16.40 -30.32
C GLN A 288 4.09 -17.67 -30.52
N GLU A 289 4.26 -18.68 -29.67
CA GLU A 289 3.42 -19.89 -29.70
C GLU A 289 1.93 -19.55 -29.54
N SER A 290 1.57 -18.77 -28.53
CA SER A 290 0.15 -18.44 -28.30
C SER A 290 -0.42 -17.61 -29.45
N MET A 291 0.41 -16.75 -30.06
CA MET A 291 0.01 -15.91 -31.20
C MET A 291 -0.27 -16.74 -32.45
N THR A 292 0.57 -17.74 -32.75
CA THR A 292 0.36 -18.61 -33.91
C THR A 292 -0.90 -19.46 -33.74
N HIS A 293 -1.16 -19.99 -32.55
CA HIS A 293 -2.39 -20.73 -32.24
C HIS A 293 -3.66 -19.88 -32.39
N ILE A 294 -3.65 -18.64 -31.89
CA ILE A 294 -4.80 -17.73 -32.00
C ILE A 294 -5.02 -17.31 -33.46
N THR A 295 -3.96 -16.99 -34.19
CA THR A 295 -4.06 -16.56 -35.61
C THR A 295 -4.49 -17.70 -36.53
N ALA A 296 -4.19 -18.96 -36.17
CA ALA A 296 -4.63 -20.15 -36.90
C ALA A 296 -6.13 -20.49 -36.71
N GLY A 297 -6.88 -19.71 -35.92
CA GLY A 297 -8.33 -19.85 -35.74
C GLY A 297 -8.76 -20.81 -34.63
N SER A 298 -7.81 -21.42 -33.90
CA SER A 298 -8.10 -22.22 -32.71
C SER A 298 -8.02 -21.35 -31.45
N VAL A 299 -8.96 -20.43 -31.26
CA VAL A 299 -8.98 -19.56 -30.06
C VAL A 299 -9.44 -20.39 -28.86
N SER A 300 -8.47 -20.97 -28.14
CA SER A 300 -8.73 -21.63 -26.86
C SER A 300 -8.68 -20.64 -25.72
N SER A 301 -9.53 -20.86 -24.71
CA SER A 301 -9.45 -20.17 -23.42
C SER A 301 -8.06 -20.31 -22.76
N ASP A 302 -7.35 -21.42 -23.02
CA ASP A 302 -5.99 -21.63 -22.54
C ASP A 302 -4.95 -20.78 -23.29
N ASP A 303 -5.05 -20.68 -24.61
CA ASP A 303 -4.12 -19.86 -25.42
C ASP A 303 -4.27 -18.37 -25.11
N PHE A 304 -5.50 -17.89 -24.96
CA PHE A 304 -5.78 -16.54 -24.45
C PHE A 304 -5.18 -16.34 -23.06
N SER A 305 -5.33 -17.34 -22.17
CA SER A 305 -4.79 -17.28 -20.82
C SER A 305 -3.25 -17.24 -20.79
N ARG A 306 -2.58 -18.00 -21.66
CA ARG A 306 -1.13 -18.02 -21.79
C ARG A 306 -0.61 -16.70 -22.34
N LEU A 307 -1.22 -16.20 -23.42
CA LEU A 307 -0.86 -14.92 -24.02
C LEU A 307 -1.07 -13.76 -23.04
N GLY A 308 -2.21 -13.72 -22.35
CA GLY A 308 -2.52 -12.70 -21.34
C GLY A 308 -1.53 -12.67 -20.18
N GLN A 309 -1.14 -13.84 -19.65
CA GLN A 309 -0.12 -13.94 -18.60
C GLN A 309 1.27 -13.54 -19.12
N ALA A 310 1.64 -13.98 -20.33
CA ALA A 310 2.91 -13.65 -20.95
C ALA A 310 3.04 -12.14 -21.15
N MET A 311 2.02 -11.49 -21.73
CA MET A 311 2.02 -10.05 -21.96
C MET A 311 1.97 -9.23 -20.68
N LEU A 312 1.25 -9.69 -19.66
CA LEU A 312 1.29 -9.06 -18.33
C LEU A 312 2.70 -9.12 -17.74
N ALA A 313 3.33 -10.29 -17.75
CA ALA A 313 4.68 -10.48 -17.25
C ALA A 313 5.70 -9.64 -18.05
N GLN A 314 5.64 -9.66 -19.38
CA GLN A 314 6.52 -8.88 -20.26
C GLN A 314 6.36 -7.38 -20.03
N THR A 315 5.13 -6.89 -19.87
CA THR A 315 4.86 -5.47 -19.63
C THR A 315 5.43 -5.02 -18.29
N VAL A 316 5.27 -5.82 -17.23
CA VAL A 316 5.88 -5.57 -15.92
C VAL A 316 7.40 -5.65 -15.98
N LEU A 317 7.94 -6.65 -16.68
CA LEU A 317 9.38 -6.87 -16.84
C LEU A 317 9.99 -5.67 -17.58
N PHE A 318 9.52 -5.33 -18.77
CA PHE A 318 10.07 -4.27 -19.62
C PHE A 318 9.99 -2.88 -18.95
N ASN A 319 8.84 -2.52 -18.38
CA ASN A 319 8.64 -1.20 -17.79
C ASN A 319 9.09 -1.08 -16.34
N ARG A 320 9.37 -2.22 -15.69
CA ARG A 320 9.83 -2.31 -14.30
C ARG A 320 8.82 -1.63 -13.34
N LYS A 321 7.53 -1.69 -13.69
CA LYS A 321 6.43 -1.06 -12.96
C LYS A 321 6.00 -1.89 -11.77
N ARG A 322 5.16 -1.31 -10.91
CA ARG A 322 4.43 -2.12 -9.94
C ARG A 322 3.50 -3.06 -10.71
N SER A 323 3.59 -4.35 -10.43
CA SER A 323 2.71 -5.37 -11.00
C SER A 323 1.23 -5.01 -10.86
N GLY A 324 0.85 -4.44 -9.71
CA GLY A 324 -0.51 -3.98 -9.43
C GLY A 324 -1.01 -2.85 -10.34
N GLU A 325 -0.12 -1.96 -10.82
CA GLU A 325 -0.52 -0.88 -11.74
C GLU A 325 -0.85 -1.46 -13.12
N VAL A 326 0.00 -2.37 -13.62
CA VAL A 326 -0.14 -2.97 -14.95
C VAL A 326 -1.34 -3.94 -15.02
N GLU A 327 -1.57 -4.75 -13.99
CA GLU A 327 -2.69 -5.71 -13.97
C GLU A 327 -4.07 -5.03 -14.03
N ARG A 328 -4.16 -3.75 -13.62
CA ARG A 328 -5.40 -2.96 -13.63
C ARG A 328 -5.62 -2.18 -14.93
N MET A 329 -4.74 -2.32 -15.92
CA MET A 329 -4.91 -1.70 -17.22
C MET A 329 -6.23 -2.18 -17.85
N THR A 330 -7.11 -1.24 -18.21
CA THR A 330 -8.37 -1.54 -18.89
C THR A 330 -8.20 -1.53 -20.41
N VAL A 331 -9.13 -2.17 -21.12
CA VAL A 331 -9.18 -2.09 -22.59
C VAL A 331 -9.37 -0.64 -23.06
N GLU A 332 -10.14 0.17 -22.32
CA GLU A 332 -10.33 1.59 -22.62
C GLU A 332 -9.04 2.40 -22.50
N ASN A 333 -8.27 2.20 -21.41
CA ASN A 333 -6.95 2.83 -21.25
C ASN A 333 -6.02 2.49 -22.41
N TYR A 334 -6.05 1.22 -22.84
CA TYR A 334 -5.22 0.75 -23.96
C TYR A 334 -5.65 1.33 -25.30
N LYS A 335 -6.96 1.46 -25.56
CA LYS A 335 -7.49 2.10 -26.78
C LYS A 335 -7.21 3.60 -26.85
N LYS A 336 -7.12 4.29 -25.70
CA LYS A 336 -6.75 5.72 -25.58
C LYS A 336 -5.24 5.99 -25.69
N ARG A 337 -4.44 5.01 -26.12
CA ARG A 337 -2.99 5.16 -26.31
C ARG A 337 -2.66 6.34 -27.22
N THR A 338 -1.67 7.13 -26.82
CA THR A 338 -1.21 8.29 -27.58
C THR A 338 -0.09 7.88 -28.53
N GLY A 339 -0.29 8.12 -29.82
CA GLY A 339 0.75 7.97 -30.86
C GLY A 339 1.39 9.29 -31.29
N ASP A 340 0.71 10.42 -31.06
CA ASP A 340 1.15 11.71 -31.56
C ASP A 340 2.05 12.44 -30.57
N LEU A 341 3.34 12.42 -30.86
CA LEU A 341 4.34 13.25 -30.19
C LEU A 341 4.34 14.64 -30.82
N ASN A 342 4.54 15.67 -30.00
CA ASN A 342 4.68 17.04 -30.49
C ASN A 342 5.87 17.12 -31.47
N LYS A 343 5.61 17.58 -32.70
CA LYS A 343 6.60 17.68 -33.79
C LYS A 343 7.79 18.57 -33.41
N ASP A 344 7.57 19.61 -32.60
CA ASP A 344 8.64 20.52 -32.17
C ASP A 344 9.57 19.84 -31.16
N VAL A 345 9.01 19.02 -30.27
CA VAL A 345 9.80 18.23 -29.30
C VAL A 345 10.61 17.15 -30.02
N LEU A 346 10.01 16.49 -31.03
CA LEU A 346 10.69 15.49 -31.87
C LEU A 346 11.90 16.07 -32.64
N GLN A 347 11.91 17.37 -32.95
CA GLN A 347 13.04 17.99 -33.64
C GLN A 347 14.28 18.07 -32.75
N GLY A 348 14.11 18.34 -31.45
CA GLY A 348 15.19 18.47 -30.47
C GLY A 348 15.82 17.15 -30.00
N LEU A 349 15.21 16.00 -30.32
CA LEU A 349 15.72 14.67 -29.96
C LEU A 349 16.87 14.23 -30.88
N ASN A 350 17.71 13.31 -30.41
CA ASN A 350 18.75 12.68 -31.24
C ASN A 350 18.15 11.62 -32.19
N LYS A 351 18.93 11.14 -33.16
CA LYS A 351 18.44 10.17 -34.18
C LYS A 351 17.89 8.88 -33.56
N LEU A 352 18.54 8.38 -32.51
CA LEU A 352 18.14 7.15 -31.82
C LEU A 352 16.83 7.35 -31.06
N GLU A 353 16.70 8.44 -30.31
CA GLU A 353 15.50 8.83 -29.58
C GLU A 353 14.30 9.01 -30.51
N LYS A 354 14.50 9.63 -31.68
CA LYS A 354 13.45 9.75 -32.71
C LYS A 354 12.98 8.38 -33.20
N GLU A 355 13.90 7.44 -33.43
CA GLU A 355 13.55 6.07 -33.83
C GLU A 355 12.85 5.29 -32.70
N LEU A 356 13.30 5.44 -31.45
CA LEU A 356 12.66 4.82 -30.29
C LEU A 356 11.23 5.34 -30.08
N CYS A 357 11.03 6.65 -30.22
CA CYS A 357 9.72 7.29 -30.16
C CYS A 357 8.75 6.78 -31.24
N LYS A 358 9.24 6.38 -32.42
CA LYS A 358 8.41 5.76 -33.47
C LYS A 358 8.08 4.30 -33.17
N LYS A 359 9.03 3.56 -32.58
CA LYS A 359 8.90 2.10 -32.35
C LYS A 359 8.19 1.74 -31.04
N LEU A 360 8.15 2.65 -30.08
CA LEU A 360 7.51 2.43 -28.78
C LEU A 360 6.16 3.12 -28.70
N THR A 361 5.14 2.37 -28.30
CA THR A 361 3.81 2.91 -28.03
C THR A 361 3.68 3.25 -26.56
N ARG A 362 3.17 4.46 -26.26
CA ARG A 362 2.91 4.91 -24.88
C ARG A 362 1.44 4.76 -24.52
N VAL A 363 1.18 4.06 -23.41
CA VAL A 363 -0.14 3.90 -22.81
C VAL A 363 -0.16 4.58 -21.46
N GLU A 364 -1.24 5.28 -21.14
CA GLU A 364 -1.40 5.98 -19.86
C GLU A 364 -2.41 5.25 -18.98
N ILE A 365 -1.95 4.85 -17.78
CA ILE A 365 -2.77 4.12 -16.80
C ILE A 365 -2.87 4.89 -15.48
N PRO A 366 -3.96 4.70 -14.71
CA PRO A 366 -4.10 5.32 -13.40
C PRO A 366 -3.14 4.69 -12.38
N GLY A 367 -2.30 5.52 -11.77
CA GLY A 367 -1.44 5.20 -10.64
C GLY A 367 -2.03 5.62 -9.29
N LYS A 368 -1.22 5.50 -8.23
CA LYS A 368 -1.63 5.93 -6.87
C LYS A 368 -1.95 7.44 -6.85
N ARG A 369 -2.93 7.83 -6.01
CA ARG A 369 -3.33 9.24 -5.76
C ARG A 369 -3.72 10.01 -7.03
N GLY A 370 -4.34 9.34 -8.01
CA GLY A 370 -4.78 9.96 -9.26
C GLY A 370 -3.65 10.37 -10.22
N ARG A 371 -2.41 9.96 -9.96
CA ARG A 371 -1.28 10.22 -10.87
C ARG A 371 -1.38 9.32 -12.10
N THR A 372 -1.13 9.85 -13.27
CA THR A 372 -0.99 9.05 -14.49
C THR A 372 0.39 8.41 -14.54
N VAL A 373 0.44 7.11 -14.83
CA VAL A 373 1.67 6.35 -14.98
C VAL A 373 1.79 5.91 -16.45
N PRO A 374 2.87 6.29 -17.16
CA PRO A 374 3.08 5.85 -18.53
C PRO A 374 3.60 4.41 -18.57
N VAL A 375 3.18 3.64 -19.58
CA VAL A 375 3.68 2.30 -19.90
C VAL A 375 4.12 2.29 -21.36
N LEU A 376 5.34 1.85 -21.61
CA LEU A 376 5.92 1.70 -22.94
C LEU A 376 5.75 0.27 -23.43
N LEU A 377 5.36 0.13 -24.68
CA LEU A 377 5.16 -1.15 -25.34
C LEU A 377 6.00 -1.21 -26.61
N THR A 378 6.70 -2.32 -26.81
CA THR A 378 7.35 -2.60 -28.09
C THR A 378 6.31 -2.94 -29.15
N GLN A 379 6.70 -2.93 -30.42
CA GLN A 379 5.83 -3.29 -31.53
C GLN A 379 5.27 -4.72 -31.38
N GLU A 380 6.11 -5.70 -31.02
CA GLU A 380 5.68 -7.08 -30.76
C GLU A 380 4.66 -7.17 -29.61
N MET A 381 4.91 -6.44 -28.50
CA MET A 381 3.98 -6.40 -27.38
C MET A 381 2.65 -5.76 -27.80
N LYS A 382 2.71 -4.72 -28.63
CA LYS A 382 1.51 -4.04 -29.14
C LYS A 382 0.68 -4.98 -29.99
N GLU A 383 1.28 -5.67 -30.96
CA GLU A 383 0.58 -6.65 -31.80
C GLU A 383 -0.10 -7.73 -30.96
N ALA A 384 0.59 -8.24 -29.95
CA ALA A 384 0.01 -9.23 -29.05
C ALA A 384 -1.11 -8.70 -28.16
N LEU A 385 -0.99 -7.46 -27.69
CA LEU A 385 -2.01 -6.79 -26.88
C LEU A 385 -3.22 -6.35 -27.71
N ASP A 386 -3.04 -6.01 -28.99
CA ASP A 386 -4.13 -5.68 -29.91
C ASP A 386 -5.04 -6.91 -30.10
N VAL A 387 -4.46 -8.12 -30.22
CA VAL A 387 -5.21 -9.39 -30.25
C VAL A 387 -5.98 -9.64 -28.93
N LEU A 388 -5.35 -9.41 -27.77
CA LEU A 388 -6.03 -9.54 -26.47
C LEU A 388 -7.14 -8.49 -26.24
N ALA A 389 -7.06 -7.36 -26.93
CA ALA A 389 -8.04 -6.27 -26.86
C ALA A 389 -9.19 -6.43 -27.88
N GLU A 390 -9.09 -7.39 -28.81
CA GLU A 390 -10.10 -7.64 -29.83
C GLU A 390 -11.35 -8.30 -29.22
N GLU A 391 -12.53 -7.78 -29.56
CA GLU A 391 -13.78 -8.19 -28.92
C GLU A 391 -14.18 -9.63 -29.30
N SER A 392 -13.99 -10.01 -30.56
CA SER A 392 -14.21 -11.37 -31.09
C SER A 392 -13.40 -12.41 -30.29
N ILE A 393 -12.08 -12.20 -30.19
CA ILE A 393 -11.15 -13.09 -29.48
C ILE A 393 -11.50 -13.21 -28.00
N ARG A 394 -11.91 -12.11 -27.36
CA ARG A 394 -12.35 -12.11 -25.96
C ARG A 394 -13.61 -12.94 -25.76
N GLN A 395 -14.58 -12.83 -26.66
CA GLN A 395 -15.81 -13.61 -26.63
C GLN A 395 -15.52 -15.11 -26.85
N ASP A 396 -14.73 -15.45 -27.87
CA ASP A 396 -14.35 -16.83 -28.19
C ASP A 396 -13.57 -17.50 -27.05
N ALA A 397 -12.71 -16.74 -26.36
CA ALA A 397 -11.95 -17.22 -25.20
C ALA A 397 -12.81 -17.39 -23.92
N GLY A 398 -14.05 -16.90 -23.92
CA GLY A 398 -14.97 -16.95 -22.78
C GLY A 398 -14.73 -15.86 -21.73
N VAL A 399 -14.24 -14.69 -22.14
CA VAL A 399 -14.15 -13.50 -21.27
C VAL A 399 -15.54 -12.91 -21.10
N LEU A 400 -15.93 -12.62 -19.84
CA LEU A 400 -17.23 -12.01 -19.55
C LEU A 400 -17.26 -10.56 -20.05
N GLU A 401 -18.39 -10.13 -20.62
CA GLU A 401 -18.61 -8.74 -21.07
C GLU A 401 -18.43 -7.71 -19.94
N SER A 402 -18.71 -8.11 -18.69
CA SER A 402 -18.49 -7.28 -17.50
C SER A 402 -17.02 -7.10 -17.11
N ASN A 403 -16.09 -7.83 -17.74
CA ASN A 403 -14.65 -7.74 -17.45
C ASN A 403 -13.97 -6.69 -18.33
N MET A 404 -13.73 -5.50 -17.75
CA MET A 404 -13.09 -4.35 -18.41
C MET A 404 -11.56 -4.44 -18.54
N TYR A 405 -10.91 -5.41 -17.91
CA TYR A 405 -9.46 -5.47 -17.85
C TYR A 405 -8.87 -5.97 -19.17
N LEU A 406 -7.71 -5.41 -19.56
CA LEU A 406 -6.96 -5.87 -20.72
C LEU A 406 -6.46 -7.31 -20.48
N PHE A 407 -5.85 -7.53 -19.31
CA PHE A 407 -5.37 -8.84 -18.85
C PHE A 407 -6.48 -9.63 -18.12
N ALA A 408 -7.64 -9.75 -18.77
CA ALA A 408 -8.82 -10.43 -18.22
C ALA A 408 -8.63 -11.94 -18.07
N ARG A 409 -9.22 -12.53 -17.03
CA ARG A 409 -9.30 -13.98 -16.85
C ARG A 409 -10.61 -14.50 -17.46
N PRO A 410 -10.58 -15.48 -18.37
CA PRO A 410 -11.78 -16.15 -18.86
C PRO A 410 -12.67 -16.67 -17.72
N GLY A 411 -13.99 -16.52 -17.87
CA GLY A 411 -15.00 -16.92 -16.90
C GLY A 411 -14.99 -16.15 -15.56
N CYS A 412 -14.18 -15.08 -15.42
CA CYS A 412 -14.06 -14.30 -14.20
C CYS A 412 -14.15 -12.79 -14.50
N THR A 413 -14.47 -11.98 -13.47
CA THR A 413 -14.51 -10.50 -13.55
C THR A 413 -13.21 -9.82 -13.10
N THR A 414 -12.19 -10.62 -12.77
CA THR A 414 -10.90 -10.16 -12.24
C THR A 414 -9.79 -10.30 -13.27
N PRO A 415 -8.73 -9.46 -13.23
CA PRO A 415 -7.55 -9.64 -14.07
C PRO A 415 -6.64 -10.77 -13.55
N TYR A 416 -5.64 -11.15 -14.34
CA TYR A 416 -4.51 -11.95 -13.83
C TYR A 416 -3.70 -11.13 -12.82
N ARG A 417 -3.12 -11.81 -11.82
CA ARG A 417 -2.25 -11.15 -10.84
C ARG A 417 -0.84 -10.99 -11.41
N GLY A 418 -0.35 -9.76 -11.49
CA GLY A 418 0.95 -9.47 -12.11
C GLY A 418 2.12 -10.14 -11.39
N CYS A 419 2.07 -10.22 -10.05
CA CYS A 419 3.09 -10.92 -9.26
C CYS A 419 3.16 -12.42 -9.59
N ASP A 420 2.01 -13.06 -9.81
CA ASP A 420 1.94 -14.49 -10.07
C ASP A 420 2.39 -14.79 -11.52
N ALA A 421 2.04 -13.92 -12.47
CA ALA A 421 2.53 -14.00 -13.85
C ALA A 421 4.06 -13.90 -13.94
N VAL A 422 4.67 -12.88 -13.32
CA VAL A 422 6.14 -12.74 -13.31
C VAL A 422 6.81 -13.95 -12.67
N ARG A 423 6.28 -14.42 -11.52
CA ARG A 423 6.84 -15.58 -10.82
C ARG A 423 6.71 -16.88 -11.64
N LYS A 424 5.61 -17.04 -12.38
CA LYS A 424 5.40 -18.19 -13.29
C LYS A 424 6.52 -18.26 -14.33
N PHE A 425 6.75 -17.17 -15.06
CA PHE A 425 7.78 -17.14 -16.10
C PHE A 425 9.20 -17.17 -15.56
N ALA A 426 9.45 -16.57 -14.38
CA ALA A 426 10.72 -16.73 -13.69
C ALA A 426 11.05 -18.21 -13.45
N ARG A 427 10.10 -18.97 -12.91
CA ARG A 427 10.27 -20.42 -12.64
C ARG A 427 10.33 -21.29 -13.90
N MET A 428 9.66 -20.89 -14.98
CA MET A 428 9.74 -21.59 -16.26
C MET A 428 11.03 -21.31 -17.02
N SER A 429 11.70 -20.20 -16.71
CA SER A 429 12.96 -19.82 -17.35
C SER A 429 14.15 -20.62 -16.80
N LYS A 430 15.25 -20.60 -17.56
CA LYS A 430 16.56 -21.12 -17.13
C LYS A 430 17.36 -20.10 -16.31
N ALA A 431 16.69 -19.21 -15.57
CA ALA A 431 17.34 -18.29 -14.66
C ALA A 431 18.04 -19.06 -13.53
N GLU A 432 19.19 -18.57 -13.09
CA GLU A 432 19.95 -19.13 -11.97
C GLU A 432 19.21 -18.91 -10.65
N HIS A 433 18.65 -17.70 -10.47
CA HIS A 433 17.93 -17.32 -9.26
C HIS A 433 16.51 -16.78 -9.55
N PRO A 434 15.57 -17.62 -9.99
CA PRO A 434 14.21 -17.21 -10.34
C PRO A 434 13.43 -16.59 -9.18
N GLU A 435 13.75 -16.94 -7.93
CA GLU A 435 13.17 -16.37 -6.71
C GLU A 435 13.44 -14.87 -6.55
N ASN A 436 14.51 -14.37 -7.15
CA ASN A 436 14.89 -12.96 -7.07
C ASN A 436 14.11 -12.10 -8.07
N ILE A 437 13.48 -12.70 -9.08
CA ILE A 437 12.76 -11.98 -10.14
C ILE A 437 11.33 -11.67 -9.68
N THR A 438 11.20 -10.57 -8.94
CA THR A 438 9.90 -10.05 -8.47
C THR A 438 9.72 -8.59 -8.88
N SER A 439 8.49 -8.09 -8.98
CA SER A 439 8.24 -6.68 -9.34
C SER A 439 8.98 -5.68 -8.44
N THR A 440 9.15 -5.99 -7.15
CA THR A 440 9.89 -5.13 -6.21
C THR A 440 11.39 -5.17 -6.49
N GLN A 441 11.95 -6.36 -6.73
CA GLN A 441 13.39 -6.50 -7.02
C GLN A 441 13.76 -5.97 -8.40
N LEU A 442 12.87 -6.10 -9.40
CA LEU A 442 13.03 -5.46 -10.71
C LEU A 442 13.08 -3.93 -10.62
N ARG A 443 12.31 -3.34 -9.70
CA ARG A 443 12.39 -1.89 -9.41
C ARG A 443 13.71 -1.53 -8.75
N LYS A 444 14.20 -2.34 -7.80
CA LYS A 444 15.54 -2.13 -7.21
C LYS A 444 16.63 -2.25 -8.27
N HIS A 445 16.54 -3.22 -9.16
CA HIS A 445 17.48 -3.39 -10.28
C HIS A 445 17.60 -2.13 -11.14
N VAL A 446 16.48 -1.52 -11.57
CA VAL A 446 16.54 -0.27 -12.36
C VAL A 446 17.22 0.85 -11.58
N ALA A 447 16.92 0.98 -10.30
CA ALA A 447 17.57 1.98 -9.47
C ALA A 447 19.07 1.74 -9.32
N THR A 448 19.49 0.48 -9.11
CA THR A 448 20.90 0.10 -9.11
C THR A 448 21.57 0.47 -10.43
N MET A 449 20.97 0.10 -11.56
CA MET A 449 21.52 0.40 -12.87
C MET A 449 21.62 1.90 -13.12
N SER A 450 20.63 2.69 -12.68
CA SER A 450 20.67 4.15 -12.81
C SER A 450 21.82 4.81 -12.03
N GLN A 451 22.25 4.20 -10.92
CA GLN A 451 23.42 4.66 -10.17
C GLN A 451 24.73 4.26 -10.83
N ILE A 452 24.82 3.02 -11.34
CA ILE A 452 26.01 2.56 -12.08
C ILE A 452 26.21 3.40 -13.33
N LEU A 453 25.12 3.79 -13.99
CA LEU A 453 25.13 4.67 -15.17
C LEU A 453 25.41 6.14 -14.81
N CYS A 454 25.57 6.49 -13.53
CA CYS A 454 25.86 7.85 -13.04
C CYS A 454 24.93 8.92 -13.65
N LEU A 455 23.61 8.63 -13.70
CA LEU A 455 22.64 9.57 -14.25
C LEU A 455 22.64 10.91 -13.50
N LYS A 456 22.52 12.01 -14.24
CA LYS A 456 22.41 13.36 -13.68
C LYS A 456 21.07 13.53 -12.96
N ASP A 457 20.98 14.51 -12.06
CA ASP A 457 19.77 14.79 -11.30
C ASP A 457 18.52 14.95 -12.19
N ASN A 458 18.63 15.68 -13.31
CA ASN A 458 17.52 15.86 -14.25
C ASN A 458 17.10 14.55 -14.95
N GLU A 459 18.03 13.62 -15.18
CA GLU A 459 17.74 12.31 -15.78
C GLU A 459 17.09 11.37 -14.75
N LEU A 460 17.53 11.45 -13.49
CA LEU A 460 16.89 10.78 -12.36
C LEU A 460 15.46 11.29 -12.12
N ASP A 461 15.20 12.60 -12.32
CA ASP A 461 13.85 13.17 -12.24
C ASP A 461 12.91 12.56 -13.28
N VAL A 462 13.40 12.42 -14.52
CA VAL A 462 12.66 11.80 -15.62
C VAL A 462 12.38 10.33 -15.31
N LEU A 463 13.37 9.59 -14.82
CA LEU A 463 13.21 8.18 -14.42
C LEU A 463 12.23 8.03 -13.26
N ALA A 464 12.34 8.85 -12.22
CA ALA A 464 11.45 8.80 -11.06
C ALA A 464 10.00 9.13 -11.45
N THR A 465 9.80 10.13 -12.31
CA THR A 465 8.49 10.49 -12.87
C THR A 465 7.94 9.35 -13.71
N PHE A 466 8.76 8.73 -14.55
CA PHE A 466 8.39 7.54 -15.30
C PHE A 466 7.94 6.44 -14.33
N MET A 467 8.73 6.08 -13.31
CA MET A 467 8.38 5.04 -12.33
C MET A 467 7.18 5.40 -11.42
N GLY A 468 6.67 6.64 -11.49
CA GLY A 468 5.53 7.10 -10.69
C GLY A 468 5.89 7.35 -9.22
N HIS A 469 7.16 7.61 -8.91
CA HIS A 469 7.66 7.82 -7.55
C HIS A 469 7.77 9.31 -7.21
N ASN A 470 7.71 9.64 -5.92
CA ASN A 470 8.21 10.94 -5.46
C ASN A 470 9.74 10.88 -5.46
N ILE A 471 10.40 11.94 -5.93
CA ILE A 471 11.86 11.98 -6.01
C ILE A 471 12.55 11.77 -4.67
N LYS A 472 11.96 12.23 -3.56
CA LYS A 472 12.51 11.99 -2.22
C LYS A 472 12.56 10.48 -1.91
N VAL A 473 11.46 9.78 -2.19
CA VAL A 473 11.36 8.32 -2.08
C VAL A 473 12.35 7.63 -3.02
N HIS A 474 12.57 8.18 -4.23
CA HIS A 474 13.58 7.66 -5.15
C HIS A 474 15.03 7.87 -4.64
N ARG A 475 15.31 8.97 -3.96
CA ARG A 475 16.64 9.23 -3.38
C ARG A 475 16.90 8.37 -2.14
N GLU A 476 15.86 8.09 -1.35
CA GLU A 476 15.97 7.41 -0.06
C GLU A 476 15.87 5.87 -0.14
N TYR A 477 14.98 5.33 -0.98
CA TYR A 477 14.73 3.87 -1.06
C TYR A 477 15.53 3.15 -2.14
N TYR A 478 16.02 3.89 -3.12
CA TYR A 478 16.55 3.33 -4.36
C TYR A 478 18.02 3.62 -4.58
N ARG A 479 18.65 4.53 -3.82
CA ARG A 479 20.09 4.45 -3.61
C ARG A 479 20.40 3.04 -3.12
N LEU A 480 21.17 2.27 -3.90
CA LEU A 480 21.82 1.09 -3.36
C LEU A 480 22.47 1.55 -2.06
N PRO A 481 22.54 0.69 -1.03
CA PRO A 481 23.38 1.02 0.10
C PRO A 481 24.73 1.36 -0.52
N GLU A 482 25.09 2.59 -0.22
CA GLU A 482 26.27 3.29 -0.64
C GLU A 482 27.47 2.35 -0.51
N ASN A 483 27.45 1.38 0.41
CA ASN A 483 28.21 0.12 0.51
C ASN A 483 29.16 -0.23 -0.64
N THR A 484 28.76 -0.58 -1.87
CA THR A 484 29.78 -0.98 -2.88
C THR A 484 30.59 0.21 -3.39
N LEU A 485 29.94 1.35 -3.61
CA LEU A 485 30.61 2.58 -4.03
C LEU A 485 31.35 3.26 -2.87
N GLN A 486 30.84 3.19 -1.64
CA GLN A 486 31.50 3.62 -0.42
C GLN A 486 32.66 2.71 -0.10
N VAL A 487 32.51 1.38 -0.11
CA VAL A 487 33.64 0.47 0.05
C VAL A 487 34.67 0.78 -1.04
N ALA A 488 34.30 0.91 -2.32
CA ALA A 488 35.30 1.22 -3.34
C ALA A 488 35.91 2.64 -3.23
N LYS A 489 35.14 3.68 -2.89
CA LYS A 489 35.60 5.09 -2.87
C LYS A 489 36.11 5.52 -1.50
N ILE A 490 35.39 5.22 -0.43
CA ILE A 490 35.80 5.46 0.96
C ILE A 490 36.94 4.52 1.33
N ALA A 491 36.96 3.22 0.95
CA ALA A 491 38.14 2.41 1.28
C ALA A 491 39.40 2.94 0.60
N LYS A 492 39.32 3.47 -0.63
CA LYS A 492 40.47 4.19 -1.24
C LYS A 492 40.95 5.34 -0.36
N ILE A 493 40.04 6.17 0.16
CA ILE A 493 40.38 7.28 1.07
C ILE A 493 40.99 6.73 2.37
N LEU A 494 40.35 5.74 3.00
CA LEU A 494 40.83 5.15 4.26
C LEU A 494 42.21 4.50 4.10
N LEU A 495 42.45 3.76 3.01
CA LEU A 495 43.75 3.18 2.65
C LEU A 495 44.80 4.27 2.38
N LEU A 496 44.44 5.40 1.77
CA LEU A 496 45.36 6.53 1.56
C LEU A 496 45.68 7.28 2.86
N MET A 497 44.72 7.35 3.79
CA MET A 497 44.93 7.88 5.13
C MET A 497 45.88 6.97 5.92
N GLU A 498 45.67 5.66 5.88
CA GLU A 498 46.54 4.66 6.50
C GLU A 498 47.97 4.70 5.95
N LYS A 499 48.11 4.84 4.61
CA LYS A 499 49.42 4.98 3.95
C LYS A 499 50.07 6.37 4.12
N GLY A 500 49.41 7.33 4.77
CA GLY A 500 49.93 8.70 4.94
C GLY A 500 50.07 9.52 3.65
N GLN A 501 49.39 9.13 2.57
CA GLN A 501 49.54 9.70 1.22
C GLN A 501 48.48 10.75 0.85
N MET A 502 47.66 11.19 1.81
CA MET A 502 46.56 12.15 1.58
C MET A 502 46.98 13.44 0.88
N ASN A 503 48.20 13.91 1.13
CA ASN A 503 48.73 15.14 0.55
C ASN A 503 48.93 15.05 -0.97
N LYS A 504 49.09 13.84 -1.53
CA LYS A 504 49.26 13.61 -2.98
C LYS A 504 47.96 13.66 -3.77
N CYS A 505 46.81 13.60 -3.09
CA CYS A 505 45.49 13.49 -3.71
C CYS A 505 44.62 14.74 -3.52
N SER A 506 45.17 15.83 -2.96
CA SER A 506 44.46 17.08 -2.75
C SER A 506 44.02 17.69 -4.10
N GLY A 507 42.70 17.86 -4.28
CA GLY A 507 42.11 18.41 -5.50
C GLY A 507 41.84 17.42 -6.64
N MET A 508 42.13 16.12 -6.46
CA MET A 508 41.81 15.07 -7.44
C MET A 508 40.39 14.52 -7.23
N SER A 509 39.72 14.13 -8.32
CA SER A 509 38.45 13.41 -8.24
C SER A 509 38.67 11.98 -7.72
N LEU A 510 37.77 11.48 -6.87
CA LEU A 510 37.83 10.12 -6.29
C LEU A 510 37.94 9.00 -7.32
N ASP A 511 37.47 9.24 -8.55
CA ASP A 511 37.55 8.26 -9.65
C ASP A 511 38.95 8.18 -10.29
N SER A 512 39.79 9.20 -10.10
CA SER A 512 41.15 9.28 -10.64
C SER A 512 42.23 8.72 -9.72
N ILE A 513 41.86 8.36 -8.48
CA ILE A 513 42.81 7.85 -7.49
C ILE A 513 42.96 6.34 -7.62
N ASN A 514 44.20 5.90 -7.90
CA ASN A 514 44.57 4.50 -8.00
C ASN A 514 45.35 4.10 -6.74
N VAL A 515 44.82 3.11 -6.01
CA VAL A 515 45.45 2.58 -4.80
C VAL A 515 45.94 1.18 -5.12
N ASP A 516 47.24 0.95 -5.07
CA ASP A 516 47.82 -0.38 -5.25
C ASP A 516 47.49 -1.25 -4.02
N LEU A 517 46.75 -2.33 -4.26
CA LEU A 517 46.21 -3.23 -3.22
C LEU A 517 47.20 -4.35 -2.81
N ASN A 518 48.35 -4.45 -3.48
CA ASN A 518 49.28 -5.57 -3.31
C ASN A 518 50.32 -5.42 -2.17
N GLU A 519 50.32 -4.31 -1.42
CA GLU A 519 51.35 -4.02 -0.42
C GLU A 519 50.86 -3.99 1.05
N ALA A 520 49.59 -4.28 1.33
CA ALA A 520 49.04 -4.19 2.70
C ALA A 520 48.79 -5.59 3.30
N CYS A 521 49.86 -6.31 3.60
CA CYS A 521 49.85 -7.50 4.44
C CYS A 521 51.08 -7.49 5.37
N GLU A 522 51.19 -6.50 6.26
CA GLU A 522 52.01 -6.67 7.46
C GLU A 522 51.08 -6.59 8.67
N GLU A 523 50.97 -7.73 9.36
CA GLU A 523 50.21 -7.92 10.57
C GLU A 523 50.92 -7.22 11.73
N ASP A 524 50.33 -6.17 12.30
CA ASP A 524 50.71 -5.69 13.63
C ASP A 524 49.60 -6.00 14.64
N ASN A 525 49.91 -6.98 15.49
CA ASN A 525 49.15 -7.33 16.68
C ASN A 525 49.45 -6.32 17.79
N ASN A 526 48.43 -5.63 18.32
CA ASN A 526 48.30 -5.46 19.77
C ASN A 526 46.87 -5.10 20.20
N PRO A 527 46.44 -5.50 21.42
CA PRO A 527 45.07 -5.39 21.89
C PRO A 527 44.81 -4.13 22.75
N ASP A 528 43.52 -3.94 23.01
CA ASP A 528 42.87 -3.10 24.02
C ASP A 528 42.60 -1.61 23.77
N GLY A 529 41.36 -1.25 24.11
CA GLY A 529 40.81 0.11 24.12
C GLY A 529 39.28 0.10 24.23
N ASP A 530 38.77 -0.27 25.41
CA ASP A 530 37.38 -0.03 25.83
C ASP A 530 36.98 1.45 25.65
N ILE A 531 35.84 1.71 25.03
CA ILE A 531 35.06 2.94 25.22
C ILE A 531 33.56 2.58 25.27
N GLN A 532 32.96 2.85 26.43
CA GLN A 532 31.52 2.87 26.68
C GLN A 532 30.91 4.22 26.26
N GLU A 533 29.61 4.16 25.93
CA GLU A 533 28.59 5.24 26.02
C GLU A 533 28.79 6.47 25.09
N ASP A 534 27.81 7.16 24.56
CA ASP A 534 26.35 7.18 24.57
C ASP A 534 25.97 7.93 23.28
N ASP A 535 24.85 7.63 22.64
CA ASP A 535 24.13 8.57 21.76
C ASP A 535 22.87 7.89 21.21
N THR A 536 21.76 8.24 21.86
CA THR A 536 20.41 8.00 21.37
C THR A 536 20.06 9.10 20.36
N PRO A 537 19.69 8.78 19.10
CA PRO A 537 19.05 9.74 18.23
C PRO A 537 17.54 9.78 18.48
N ASP A 538 17.04 11.01 18.59
CA ASP A 538 15.64 11.43 18.59
C ASP A 538 14.78 10.66 17.57
N VAL A 539 13.68 10.10 18.06
CA VAL A 539 12.73 9.30 17.28
C VAL A 539 11.76 10.24 16.55
N ASP A 540 12.16 10.72 15.38
CA ASP A 540 11.18 11.24 14.42
C ASP A 540 10.45 10.05 13.76
N SER A 541 9.14 10.16 13.66
CA SER A 541 8.23 9.07 13.29
C SER A 541 8.36 8.73 11.80
N GLN A 542 9.37 7.94 11.45
CA GLN A 542 9.54 7.41 10.10
C GLN A 542 8.71 6.14 9.91
N GLU A 543 7.85 6.16 8.89
CA GLU A 543 7.08 5.00 8.43
C GLU A 543 8.01 3.89 7.92
N VAL A 544 7.95 2.71 8.57
CA VAL A 544 8.87 1.60 8.28
C VAL A 544 8.18 0.57 7.43
N ASP A 545 8.51 0.57 6.13
CA ASP A 545 8.08 -0.46 5.19
C ASP A 545 8.95 -1.73 5.29
N THR A 546 8.28 -2.85 5.57
CA THR A 546 8.92 -4.15 5.82
C THR A 546 8.85 -5.02 4.56
N PRO A 547 9.97 -5.54 4.06
CA PRO A 547 9.98 -6.41 2.91
C PRO A 547 9.67 -7.84 3.35
N ASP A 548 8.38 -8.14 3.57
CA ASP A 548 7.81 -9.46 3.30
C ASP A 548 6.28 -9.44 3.49
N GLY A 549 5.56 -9.88 2.44
CA GLY A 549 4.11 -10.00 2.40
C GLY A 549 3.41 -8.83 1.69
N ASP A 550 2.99 -9.09 0.45
CA ASP A 550 2.11 -8.31 -0.44
C ASP A 550 1.06 -7.48 0.33
N SER A 551 1.48 -6.31 0.83
CA SER A 551 0.68 -5.36 1.58
C SER A 551 0.64 -4.09 0.75
N GLN A 552 -0.54 -3.76 0.22
CA GLN A 552 -0.76 -2.47 -0.42
C GLN A 552 -0.71 -1.38 0.68
N GLU A 553 0.37 -0.61 0.68
CA GLU A 553 0.56 0.61 1.48
C GLU A 553 -0.56 1.64 1.22
N VAL A 554 -1.14 2.21 2.28
CA VAL A 554 -1.99 3.40 2.21
C VAL A 554 -1.69 4.31 3.40
N ASP A 555 -1.21 5.52 3.12
CA ASP A 555 -0.98 6.60 4.09
C ASP A 555 -2.24 7.08 4.82
N THR A 556 -2.02 7.56 6.04
CA THR A 556 -2.86 8.47 6.81
C THR A 556 -2.53 9.95 6.51
N PRO A 557 -3.46 10.90 6.71
CA PRO A 557 -3.16 12.33 6.57
C PRO A 557 -2.26 12.83 7.71
N GLU A 558 -1.26 13.66 7.39
CA GLU A 558 -0.57 14.55 8.36
C GLU A 558 -1.60 15.50 8.99
N GLU A 559 -1.80 15.39 10.31
CA GLU A 559 -2.46 16.43 11.11
C GLU A 559 -1.38 17.47 11.48
N GLY A 560 -1.62 18.73 11.09
CA GLY A 560 -0.75 19.84 11.38
C GLY A 560 -0.70 20.12 12.88
N HIS A 561 0.51 20.02 13.45
CA HIS A 561 0.82 20.54 14.77
C HIS A 561 1.08 22.05 14.65
N THR A 562 0.28 22.87 15.33
CA THR A 562 0.62 24.26 15.65
C THR A 562 0.83 24.33 17.16
N PRO A 563 1.99 24.80 17.67
CA PRO A 563 2.13 25.15 19.07
C PRO A 563 1.69 26.61 19.32
N ASP A 564 0.82 26.75 20.32
CA ASP A 564 0.55 27.85 21.25
C ASP A 564 0.51 29.33 20.84
N GLY A 565 -0.51 30.01 21.38
CA GLY A 565 -0.49 31.45 21.66
C GLY A 565 -1.87 32.10 21.65
N ASP A 566 -2.57 32.07 22.79
CA ASP A 566 -3.78 32.84 23.09
C ASP A 566 -3.67 34.33 22.74
N ILE A 567 -4.80 34.93 22.36
CA ILE A 567 -5.39 36.15 22.98
C ILE A 567 -6.88 36.15 22.61
N GLN A 568 -7.71 36.03 23.65
CA GLN A 568 -9.14 36.32 23.64
C GLN A 568 -9.35 37.84 23.56
N GLU A 569 -10.31 38.28 22.76
CA GLU A 569 -11.06 39.51 23.04
C GLU A 569 -12.53 39.27 22.68
N GLU A 570 -13.35 39.15 23.73
CA GLU A 570 -14.80 39.30 23.68
C GLU A 570 -15.15 40.75 23.33
N LEU A 571 -16.26 40.98 22.61
CA LEU A 571 -17.19 42.09 22.84
C LEU A 571 -18.53 41.86 22.09
N SER A 572 -19.49 41.42 22.90
CA SER A 572 -20.96 41.62 22.95
C SER A 572 -21.77 42.36 21.85
N ASP A 573 -22.93 41.73 21.56
CA ASP A 573 -24.32 42.25 21.48
C ASP A 573 -24.74 43.38 20.51
N GLU A 574 -25.70 43.11 19.61
CA GLU A 574 -27.15 43.28 19.87
C GLU A 574 -28.06 42.79 18.73
N ARG A 575 -29.33 42.58 19.08
CA ARG A 575 -30.44 41.84 18.44
C ARG A 575 -31.28 42.72 17.49
N ASP A 576 -31.92 42.14 16.47
CA ASP A 576 -33.40 42.11 16.36
C ASP A 576 -33.94 41.27 15.18
N GLY A 577 -35.16 40.73 15.37
CA GLY A 577 -35.82 39.69 14.56
C GLY A 577 -36.74 40.17 13.40
N PRO A 578 -37.73 39.35 12.94
CA PRO A 578 -37.95 38.97 11.52
C PRO A 578 -39.35 39.40 10.96
N PRO A 579 -39.97 38.73 9.95
CA PRO A 579 -39.61 38.42 8.54
C PRO A 579 -40.66 38.94 7.51
N GLY A 580 -40.35 39.00 6.20
CA GLY A 580 -41.38 39.25 5.17
C GLY A 580 -40.95 39.15 3.69
N SER A 581 -41.46 38.10 3.02
CA SER A 581 -41.84 37.95 1.59
C SER A 581 -40.84 38.06 0.41
N MET A 582 -40.54 36.89 -0.16
CA MET A 582 -40.63 36.44 -1.58
C MET A 582 -39.80 37.08 -2.73
N GLU A 583 -38.78 36.30 -3.14
CA GLU A 583 -38.31 35.90 -4.50
C GLU A 583 -37.71 36.92 -5.51
N PRO A 584 -36.92 36.48 -6.51
CA PRO A 584 -35.90 35.42 -6.56
C PRO A 584 -34.55 35.97 -7.10
N LYS A 585 -33.39 35.60 -6.53
CA LYS A 585 -32.08 36.07 -7.05
C LYS A 585 -30.99 35.00 -7.13
N SER A 586 -30.59 34.76 -8.38
CA SER A 586 -29.23 34.65 -8.90
C SER A 586 -28.12 34.10 -7.99
N SER A 587 -27.56 32.99 -8.46
CA SER A 587 -26.20 32.48 -8.24
C SER A 587 -25.14 33.54 -7.92
N HIS A 588 -24.46 33.38 -6.77
CA HIS A 588 -23.20 34.05 -6.43
C HIS A 588 -22.34 33.17 -5.49
N PRO A 589 -21.03 33.40 -5.42
CA PRO A 589 -20.04 32.42 -5.87
C PRO A 589 -19.17 31.84 -4.75
N VAL A 590 -18.55 30.71 -5.08
CA VAL A 590 -17.45 30.08 -4.33
C VAL A 590 -16.34 31.10 -4.06
N ALA A 591 -16.03 31.32 -2.78
CA ALA A 591 -14.92 32.16 -2.35
C ALA A 591 -13.58 31.62 -2.89
N LYS A 592 -13.00 32.35 -3.84
CA LYS A 592 -11.62 32.13 -4.32
C LYS A 592 -10.66 32.57 -3.21
N ARG A 593 -9.77 31.67 -2.77
CA ARG A 593 -8.54 32.04 -2.07
C ARG A 593 -7.81 33.12 -2.88
N SER A 594 -7.55 34.28 -2.28
CA SER A 594 -6.77 35.34 -2.91
C SER A 594 -5.38 34.81 -3.24
N LYS A 595 -5.02 34.82 -4.53
CA LYS A 595 -3.63 34.64 -4.99
C LYS A 595 -2.78 35.69 -4.27
N ALA A 596 -1.79 35.26 -3.49
CA ALA A 596 -0.81 36.17 -2.91
C ALA A 596 -0.17 37.01 -4.02
N GLU A 597 -0.31 38.34 -3.97
CA GLU A 597 0.32 39.25 -4.90
C GLU A 597 1.85 39.05 -4.87
N ARG A 598 2.42 38.77 -6.05
CA ARG A 598 3.87 38.72 -6.24
C ARG A 598 4.38 40.15 -6.28
N ILE A 599 4.86 40.65 -5.15
CA ILE A 599 5.56 41.94 -5.09
C ILE A 599 6.90 41.80 -5.83
N THR A 600 7.08 42.61 -6.88
CA THR A 600 8.35 42.76 -7.58
C THR A 600 9.25 43.69 -6.79
N TRP A 601 10.43 43.22 -6.41
CA TRP A 601 11.42 43.99 -5.67
C TRP A 601 12.22 44.90 -6.60
N THR A 602 12.54 46.11 -6.15
CA THR A 602 13.45 47.00 -6.87
C THR A 602 14.92 46.68 -6.54
N ALA A 603 15.84 47.09 -7.40
CA ALA A 603 17.28 46.91 -7.17
C ALA A 603 17.76 47.59 -5.87
N ALA A 604 17.17 48.74 -5.53
CA ALA A 604 17.51 49.48 -4.32
C ALA A 604 16.93 48.81 -3.05
N GLN A 605 15.74 48.20 -3.11
CA GLN A 605 15.22 47.34 -2.04
C GLN A 605 16.09 46.09 -1.81
N HIS A 606 16.62 45.50 -2.88
CA HIS A 606 17.58 44.40 -2.78
C HIS A 606 18.85 44.83 -2.05
N HIS A 607 19.44 45.95 -2.48
CA HIS A 607 20.65 46.48 -1.87
C HIS A 607 20.48 46.83 -0.39
N ALA A 608 19.33 47.42 -0.01
CA ALA A 608 19.02 47.77 1.38
C ALA A 608 18.99 46.55 2.31
N VAL A 609 18.26 45.48 1.92
CA VAL A 609 18.19 44.24 2.70
C VAL A 609 19.56 43.56 2.77
N ASP A 610 20.29 43.51 1.65
CA ASP A 610 21.56 42.80 1.59
C ASP A 610 22.68 43.50 2.39
N THR A 611 22.59 44.83 2.49
CA THR A 611 23.49 45.64 3.31
C THR A 611 23.20 45.48 4.80
N PHE A 612 21.93 45.49 5.20
CA PHE A 612 21.53 45.39 6.61
C PHE A 612 21.80 43.98 7.20
N PHE A 613 21.47 42.93 6.45
CA PHE A 613 21.57 41.53 6.93
C PHE A 613 22.89 40.83 6.56
N LYS A 614 23.92 41.59 6.20
CA LYS A 614 25.25 41.04 5.85
C LYS A 614 25.85 40.16 6.95
N ARG A 615 25.57 40.46 8.22
CA ARG A 615 25.98 39.64 9.38
C ARG A 615 25.23 38.32 9.41
N ASN A 616 23.90 38.34 9.28
CA ASN A 616 23.03 37.17 9.28
C ASN A 616 23.36 36.18 8.15
N TYR A 617 23.81 36.68 6.99
CA TYR A 617 24.29 35.83 5.89
C TYR A 617 25.58 35.09 6.22
N ARG A 618 26.45 35.66 7.05
CA ARG A 618 27.71 35.04 7.49
C ARG A 618 27.49 34.07 8.65
N THR A 619 26.57 34.37 9.56
CA THR A 619 26.27 33.54 10.74
C THR A 619 25.16 32.52 10.50
N PHE A 620 24.55 32.52 9.32
CA PHE A 620 23.40 31.67 8.95
C PHE A 620 22.18 31.77 9.90
N GLN A 621 22.02 32.90 10.59
CA GLN A 621 20.92 33.14 11.52
C GLN A 621 19.76 33.87 10.84
N ILE A 622 18.55 33.33 10.97
CA ILE A 622 17.33 33.90 10.39
C ILE A 622 16.86 35.06 11.29
N PRO A 623 16.59 36.25 10.73
CA PRO A 623 16.20 37.41 11.54
C PRO A 623 14.82 37.27 12.18
N GLY A 624 14.68 37.85 13.37
CA GLY A 624 13.43 37.99 14.11
C GLY A 624 12.52 39.07 13.52
N LYS A 625 11.31 39.23 14.09
CA LYS A 625 10.37 40.29 13.68
C LYS A 625 10.97 41.68 13.93
N GLU A 626 11.56 41.89 15.11
CA GLU A 626 12.15 43.15 15.54
C GLU A 626 13.28 43.61 14.60
N GLU A 627 14.22 42.72 14.26
CA GLU A 627 15.30 43.03 13.30
C GLU A 627 14.77 43.37 11.90
N CYS A 628 13.68 42.73 11.46
CA CYS A 628 13.05 43.03 10.17
C CYS A 628 12.32 44.38 10.18
N GLU A 629 11.71 44.76 11.30
CA GLU A 629 11.08 46.07 11.47
C GLU A 629 12.12 47.18 11.62
N GLU A 630 13.26 46.92 12.27
CA GLU A 630 14.40 47.85 12.33
C GLU A 630 14.98 48.10 10.93
N CYS A 631 15.16 47.05 10.13
CA CYS A 631 15.58 47.18 8.73
C CYS A 631 14.59 48.05 7.93
N ARG A 632 13.29 47.84 8.13
CA ARG A 632 12.24 48.60 7.46
C ARG A 632 12.24 50.08 7.87
N ASN A 633 12.48 50.38 9.14
CA ASN A 633 12.52 51.75 9.66
C ASN A 633 13.78 52.49 9.20
N LYS A 634 14.89 51.78 9.02
CA LYS A 634 16.18 52.35 8.60
C LYS A 634 16.24 52.69 7.10
N TYR A 635 15.54 51.93 6.26
CA TYR A 635 15.54 52.14 4.80
C TYR A 635 14.15 52.51 4.30
N PRO A 636 13.91 53.78 3.90
CA PRO A 636 12.62 54.26 3.43
C PRO A 636 12.04 53.45 2.27
N GLU A 637 12.91 52.86 1.45
CA GLU A 637 12.55 52.04 0.29
C GLU A 637 11.86 50.71 0.64
N LEU A 638 12.01 50.25 1.89
CA LEU A 638 11.41 49.03 2.40
C LEU A 638 10.09 49.28 3.15
N ALA A 639 9.70 50.55 3.37
CA ALA A 639 8.52 50.92 4.16
C ALA A 639 7.21 50.33 3.61
N THR A 640 7.13 50.11 2.29
CA THR A 640 5.96 49.53 1.62
C THR A 640 5.89 48.01 1.71
N LEU A 641 6.93 47.35 2.24
CA LEU A 641 7.01 45.88 2.33
C LEU A 641 6.66 45.39 3.74
N PRO A 642 5.85 44.32 3.86
CA PRO A 642 5.62 43.67 5.15
C PRO A 642 6.90 42.98 5.63
N TRP A 643 7.19 43.07 6.93
CA TRP A 643 8.40 42.51 7.56
C TRP A 643 8.59 41.01 7.26
N THR A 644 7.50 40.27 7.09
CA THR A 644 7.51 38.85 6.72
C THR A 644 8.21 38.62 5.37
N LYS A 645 8.06 39.51 4.39
CA LYS A 645 8.72 39.39 3.08
C LYS A 645 10.22 39.64 3.16
N ILE A 646 10.65 40.56 4.03
CA ILE A 646 12.07 40.80 4.33
C ILE A 646 12.67 39.54 4.96
N LYS A 647 12.01 38.97 5.98
CA LYS A 647 12.42 37.71 6.62
C LYS A 647 12.55 36.55 5.62
N TYR A 648 11.55 36.36 4.76
CA TYR A 648 11.58 35.29 3.75
C TYR A 648 12.70 35.47 2.72
N ARG A 649 13.02 36.71 2.34
CA ARG A 649 14.15 36.99 1.45
C ARG A 649 15.48 36.59 2.10
N VAL A 650 15.70 37.02 3.35
CA VAL A 650 16.93 36.70 4.10
C VAL A 650 17.05 35.18 4.30
N TYR A 651 15.96 34.51 4.66
CA TYR A 651 15.89 33.04 4.75
C TYR A 651 16.30 32.34 3.45
N ASN A 652 15.77 32.79 2.30
CA ASN A 652 16.08 32.18 1.00
C ASN A 652 17.55 32.35 0.61
N ILE A 653 18.16 33.50 0.91
CA ILE A 653 19.58 33.77 0.65
C ILE A 653 20.46 32.89 1.55
N ILE A 654 20.14 32.80 2.85
CA ILE A 654 20.83 31.91 3.79
C ILE A 654 20.76 30.46 3.31
N LYS A 655 19.58 30.00 2.86
CA LYS A 655 19.39 28.65 2.31
C LYS A 655 20.23 28.41 1.05
N GLN A 656 20.30 29.37 0.13
CA GLN A 656 21.15 29.29 -1.06
C GLN A 656 22.64 29.25 -0.72
N ASN A 657 23.08 30.01 0.29
CA ASN A 657 24.48 30.00 0.72
C ASN A 657 24.86 28.67 1.39
N LYS A 658 23.96 28.06 2.17
CA LYS A 658 24.17 26.70 2.72
C LYS A 658 24.34 25.65 1.61
N LEU A 659 23.58 25.76 0.52
CA LEU A 659 23.68 24.88 -0.65
C LEU A 659 24.98 25.04 -1.46
N LYS A 660 25.71 26.15 -1.31
CA LYS A 660 27.00 26.39 -1.99
C LYS A 660 28.22 26.07 -1.13
N SER A 661 28.01 25.87 0.18
CA SER A 661 29.06 25.56 1.17
C SER A 661 29.21 24.04 1.42
N HIS A 662 28.33 23.24 0.82
CA HIS A 662 28.42 21.79 0.70
C HIS A 662 28.65 21.46 -0.78
#